data_AF-A0A6B3N8L9-F1
#
_entry.id   AF-A0A6B3N8L9-F1
#
_cell.length_a   1.000
_cell.length_b   1.000
_cell.length_c   1.000
_cell.angle_alpha   90.00
_cell.angle_beta   90.00
_cell.angle_gamma   90.00
#
_symmetry.space_group_name_H-M   'P 1'
#
loop_
_entity.id
_entity.type
_entity.pdbx_description
1 polymer ?
#
loop_
_entity_poly.entity_id
_entity_poly.type
_entity_poly.pdbx_seq_one_letter_code
_entity_poly.pdbx_strand_id
1 'polypeptide(L)'
;DYFSEMFNQHRPSVVMLQACEGGTLSASQAFVGVASSIVEQNIPVVVAMQYEVNNSTASRFARRFYQQLAEDNPVDIAAQNGRRAIFNGPTQDRKRDFATPVIFMRVKDGYLFQSQEQINPNQQEIFIDYLSREAINHGSMPLPLLDSQGKPTSLPIEKLCIDLPLKLTHNPSHGIMGDVEDQGWLIRESFTSALLFDLAARSQSNQEGEEQTCRLSNQLESGARLVVVGDPGCGKTTLLSYLAHHYALRQLPEPLRNEFSTEQKESAFKDTLPDKPWITVTLVCRDLLEAKLDDGLIGLIKYQFRRRGYSDNKIQCLSDFIEQRMSRGEVLLLVDGLDEISIEEQRRKFAQFLDRQASMYAEMPMILTSRVVGFRGIQRVLDSFKHLNVAPLGIDEKKQFVEAWAKLVSAQDSALIVNQLESEVCYRREIAKLCENVLLLTLIAQMLLLDKQLSRRRVDVYRRAIQLMIERQRKGKGLPLIINEVCPHLEHLAYRMRLDGAQHWIETRVIEVIKDVRKHEKEVIELQRRTPDEWLDAVINQLGVLNIAGSSEEDERGLERHAIQFFHQSFQEYFAAQALRHNRGVYDNTGILSRLHQKVHELDIVERQIESLGTGQKIEPVVAGHWQEVVRFLISTLDQQGK
;
A
#
# COMPACT_ATOMS: atom_id res chain seq x y z
N ASP A 1 -12.94 28.46 36.16
CA ASP A 1 -12.40 28.66 34.80
C ASP A 1 -10.87 28.83 34.81
N TYR A 2 -10.31 29.89 35.41
CA TYR A 2 -8.84 30.07 35.45
C TYR A 2 -8.07 28.88 36.08
N PHE A 3 -8.53 28.34 37.21
CA PHE A 3 -7.87 27.21 37.87
C PHE A 3 -7.94 25.90 37.05
N SER A 4 -9.03 25.69 36.31
CA SER A 4 -9.17 24.50 35.45
C SER A 4 -8.27 24.58 34.22
N GLU A 5 -8.00 25.78 33.68
CA GLU A 5 -7.09 25.99 32.54
C GLU A 5 -5.63 25.64 32.85
N MET A 6 -5.19 25.74 34.12
CA MET A 6 -3.83 25.38 34.54
C MET A 6 -3.51 23.89 34.29
N PHE A 7 -4.53 23.02 34.25
CA PHE A 7 -4.35 21.58 34.01
C PHE A 7 -4.15 21.22 32.53
N ASN A 8 -4.20 22.18 31.61
CA ASN A 8 -3.86 21.95 30.21
C ASN A 8 -2.36 21.70 30.00
N GLN A 9 -1.50 22.19 30.89
CA GLN A 9 -0.04 21.99 30.83
C GLN A 9 0.44 20.77 31.62
N HIS A 10 -0.19 20.48 32.76
CA HIS A 10 0.14 19.33 33.62
C HIS A 10 -1.16 18.60 34.01
N ARG A 11 -1.28 17.32 33.64
CA ARG A 11 -2.49 16.52 33.81
C ARG A 11 -2.31 15.45 34.90
N PRO A 12 -2.55 15.77 36.19
CA PRO A 12 -2.53 14.76 37.24
C PRO A 12 -3.67 13.75 37.06
N SER A 13 -3.42 12.47 37.39
CA SER A 13 -4.45 11.42 37.30
C SER A 13 -5.56 11.58 38.35
N VAL A 14 -5.24 12.24 39.47
CA VAL A 14 -6.17 12.51 40.57
C VAL A 14 -5.98 13.95 41.04
N VAL A 15 -7.07 14.71 41.15
CA VAL A 15 -7.11 16.01 41.84
C VAL A 15 -8.00 15.91 43.06
N MET A 16 -7.54 16.39 44.22
CA MET A 16 -8.34 16.44 45.44
C MET A 16 -8.54 17.89 45.89
N LEU A 17 -9.79 18.37 45.91
CA LEU A 17 -10.18 19.70 46.35
C LEU A 17 -10.62 19.65 47.82
N GLN A 18 -9.89 20.34 48.69
CA GLN A 18 -10.14 20.40 50.13
C GLN A 18 -10.48 21.82 50.59
N ALA A 19 -11.57 21.97 51.35
CA ALA A 19 -11.91 23.20 52.07
C ALA A 19 -11.50 23.06 53.54
N CYS A 20 -10.52 23.84 54.00
CA CYS A 20 -10.14 23.88 55.42
C CYS A 20 -11.12 24.74 56.23
N GLU A 21 -11.19 24.52 57.54
CA GLU A 21 -12.03 25.26 58.53
C GLU A 21 -11.88 26.80 58.54
N GLY A 22 -10.95 27.37 57.77
CA GLY A 22 -10.79 28.82 57.59
C GLY A 22 -11.47 29.41 56.35
N GLY A 23 -12.12 28.58 55.51
CA GLY A 23 -12.87 29.00 54.33
C GLY A 23 -14.33 29.32 54.65
N THR A 24 -14.98 30.18 53.86
CA THR A 24 -16.43 30.43 54.00
C THR A 24 -17.23 29.26 53.41
N LEU A 25 -18.43 28.99 53.95
CA LEU A 25 -19.42 28.03 53.42
C LEU A 25 -19.68 28.14 51.90
N SER A 26 -19.40 29.31 51.29
CA SER A 26 -19.50 29.52 49.84
C SER A 26 -18.45 28.76 49.02
N ALA A 27 -17.27 28.46 49.60
CA ALA A 27 -16.16 27.81 48.92
C ALA A 27 -16.36 26.29 48.72
N SER A 28 -16.98 25.60 49.69
CA SER A 28 -17.24 24.16 49.61
C SER A 28 -18.31 23.82 48.57
N GLN A 29 -19.34 24.66 48.44
CA GLN A 29 -20.33 24.56 47.36
C GLN A 29 -19.74 24.89 45.98
N ALA A 30 -18.80 25.85 45.91
CA ALA A 30 -18.09 26.19 44.68
C ALA A 30 -17.22 25.02 44.17
N PHE A 31 -16.67 24.18 45.05
CA PHE A 31 -15.82 23.06 44.64
C PHE A 31 -16.54 21.95 43.88
N VAL A 32 -17.84 21.75 44.09
CA VAL A 32 -18.65 20.80 43.29
C VAL A 32 -18.75 21.27 41.83
N GLY A 33 -18.94 22.58 41.62
CA GLY A 33 -18.98 23.18 40.28
C GLY A 33 -17.60 23.20 39.60
N VAL A 34 -16.55 23.54 40.36
CA VAL A 34 -15.16 23.51 39.87
C VAL A 34 -14.72 22.08 39.56
N ALA A 35 -15.09 21.08 40.37
CA ALA A 35 -14.74 19.68 40.14
C ALA A 35 -15.32 19.14 38.83
N SER A 36 -16.57 19.48 38.53
CA SER A 36 -17.20 19.12 37.25
C SER A 36 -16.43 19.72 36.07
N SER A 37 -16.04 21.00 36.19
CA SER A 37 -15.26 21.70 35.15
C SER A 37 -13.84 21.13 34.98
N ILE A 38 -13.18 20.69 36.07
CA ILE A 38 -11.85 20.07 36.01
C ILE A 38 -11.92 18.70 35.34
N VAL A 39 -12.96 17.90 35.60
CA VAL A 39 -13.17 16.61 34.94
C VAL A 39 -13.40 16.78 33.43
N GLU A 40 -14.08 17.86 33.02
CA GLU A 40 -14.24 18.20 31.59
C GLU A 40 -12.90 18.53 30.88
N GLN A 41 -11.86 18.95 31.61
CA GLN A 41 -10.52 19.22 31.09
C GLN A 41 -9.61 17.97 31.01
N ASN A 42 -10.20 16.77 30.80
CA ASN A 42 -9.49 15.49 30.70
C ASN A 42 -8.72 15.05 31.97
N ILE A 43 -9.13 15.51 33.17
CA ILE A 43 -8.64 14.92 34.42
C ILE A 43 -9.44 13.64 34.74
N PRO A 44 -8.79 12.48 34.93
CA PRO A 44 -9.49 11.19 35.09
C PRO A 44 -10.42 11.15 36.30
N VAL A 45 -9.96 11.66 37.45
CA VAL A 45 -10.66 11.62 38.73
C VAL A 45 -10.46 12.92 39.50
N VAL A 46 -11.55 13.50 39.99
CA VAL A 46 -11.55 14.62 40.92
C VAL A 46 -12.36 14.25 42.16
N VAL A 47 -11.76 14.41 43.34
CA VAL A 47 -12.45 14.28 44.63
C VAL A 47 -12.68 15.67 45.19
N ALA A 48 -13.92 16.03 45.53
CA ALA A 48 -14.27 17.31 46.12
C ALA A 48 -14.99 17.13 47.45
N MET A 49 -14.62 17.94 48.45
CA MET A 49 -15.31 18.00 49.73
C MET A 49 -16.54 18.92 49.62
N GLN A 50 -17.75 18.35 49.69
CA GLN A 50 -19.02 19.09 49.55
C GLN A 50 -19.35 20.00 50.75
N TYR A 51 -18.79 19.72 51.93
CA TYR A 51 -18.98 20.47 53.17
C TYR A 51 -17.63 20.76 53.81
N GLU A 52 -17.59 21.71 54.76
CA GLU A 52 -16.41 21.96 55.58
C GLU A 52 -16.06 20.72 56.42
N VAL A 53 -14.79 20.34 56.40
CA VAL A 53 -14.24 19.21 57.16
C VAL A 53 -12.95 19.64 57.84
N ASN A 54 -12.68 19.05 59.01
CA ASN A 54 -11.41 19.27 59.66
C ASN A 54 -10.26 18.64 58.84
N ASN A 55 -9.05 19.20 58.98
CA ASN A 55 -7.88 18.72 58.25
C ASN A 55 -7.54 17.26 58.59
N SER A 56 -7.83 16.80 59.81
CA SER A 56 -7.62 15.41 60.22
C SER A 56 -8.51 14.41 59.49
N THR A 57 -9.75 14.78 59.18
CA THR A 57 -10.75 14.00 58.43
C THR A 57 -10.36 13.94 56.97
N ALA A 58 -10.04 15.10 56.38
CA ALA A 58 -9.57 15.19 55.00
C ALA A 58 -8.29 14.37 54.78
N SER A 59 -7.32 14.48 55.71
CA SER A 59 -6.08 13.71 55.67
C SER A 59 -6.32 12.20 55.83
N ARG A 60 -7.26 11.80 56.68
CA ARG A 60 -7.60 10.39 56.87
C ARG A 60 -8.24 9.78 55.63
N PHE A 61 -9.17 10.51 55.02
CA PHE A 61 -9.75 10.12 53.74
C PHE A 61 -8.65 9.97 52.69
N ALA A 62 -7.84 11.02 52.49
CA ALA A 62 -6.77 11.03 51.49
C ALA A 62 -5.80 9.86 51.68
N ARG A 63 -5.36 9.60 52.93
CA ARG A 63 -4.46 8.49 53.23
C ARG A 63 -5.05 7.14 52.83
N ARG A 64 -6.31 6.86 53.21
CA ARG A 64 -6.94 5.58 52.87
C ARG A 64 -7.31 5.46 51.40
N PHE A 65 -7.72 6.56 50.79
CA PHE A 65 -8.00 6.64 49.36
C PHE A 65 -6.74 6.33 48.53
N TYR A 66 -5.63 7.03 48.77
CA TYR A 66 -4.38 6.79 48.05
C TYR A 66 -3.78 5.42 48.35
N GLN A 67 -3.94 4.87 49.57
CA GLN A 67 -3.53 3.49 49.86
C GLN A 67 -4.26 2.47 48.99
N GLN A 68 -5.58 2.60 48.86
CA GLN A 68 -6.36 1.68 48.02
C GLN A 68 -6.04 1.81 46.54
N LEU A 69 -5.77 3.04 46.06
CA LEU A 69 -5.30 3.26 44.70
C LEU A 69 -3.90 2.68 44.47
N ALA A 70 -3.00 2.75 45.45
CA ALA A 70 -1.67 2.13 45.36
C ALA A 70 -1.72 0.59 45.38
N GLU A 71 -2.80 0.02 45.92
CA GLU A 71 -3.11 -1.42 45.89
C GLU A 71 -3.89 -1.84 44.62
N ASP A 72 -3.95 -0.97 43.60
CA ASP A 72 -4.64 -1.21 42.32
C ASP A 72 -6.15 -1.47 42.43
N ASN A 73 -6.80 -0.90 43.46
CA ASN A 73 -8.25 -0.97 43.56
C ASN A 73 -8.92 0.14 42.72
N PRO A 74 -10.14 -0.12 42.19
CA PRO A 74 -10.98 0.90 41.58
C PRO A 74 -11.21 2.14 42.47
N VAL A 75 -11.38 3.28 41.82
CA VAL A 75 -11.57 4.60 42.46
C VAL A 75 -12.79 4.64 43.38
N ASP A 76 -13.89 4.00 42.99
CA ASP A 76 -15.10 3.90 43.79
C ASP A 76 -14.86 3.07 45.06
N ILE A 77 -14.15 1.95 44.95
CA ILE A 77 -13.70 1.12 46.10
C ILE A 77 -12.76 1.92 46.99
N ALA A 78 -11.81 2.65 46.41
CA ALA A 78 -10.86 3.47 47.15
C ALA A 78 -11.57 4.57 47.95
N ALA A 79 -12.54 5.25 47.35
CA ALA A 79 -13.31 6.28 48.04
C ALA A 79 -14.24 5.69 49.10
N GLN A 80 -14.87 4.55 48.84
CA GLN A 80 -15.71 3.89 49.83
C GLN A 80 -14.91 3.50 51.08
N ASN A 81 -13.69 2.99 50.89
CA ASN A 81 -12.77 2.70 51.99
C ASN A 81 -12.28 3.98 52.69
N GLY A 82 -12.05 5.07 51.93
CA GLY A 82 -11.78 6.39 52.49
C GLY A 82 -12.91 6.90 53.39
N ARG A 83 -14.16 6.81 52.94
CA ARG A 83 -15.37 7.18 53.71
C ARG A 83 -15.52 6.31 54.96
N ARG A 84 -15.29 4.99 54.84
CA ARG A 84 -15.32 4.05 55.98
C ARG A 84 -14.27 4.40 57.03
N ALA A 85 -13.12 4.93 56.62
CA ALA A 85 -12.08 5.38 57.54
C ALA A 85 -12.45 6.65 58.30
N ILE A 86 -13.22 7.56 57.68
CA ILE A 86 -13.82 8.70 58.39
C ILE A 86 -14.83 8.19 59.42
N PHE A 87 -15.74 7.31 59.00
CA PHE A 87 -16.80 6.78 59.87
C PHE A 87 -16.27 6.05 61.11
N ASN A 88 -15.18 5.29 60.96
CA ASN A 88 -14.52 4.56 62.05
C ASN A 88 -13.50 5.42 62.84
N GLY A 89 -13.49 6.74 62.63
CA GLY A 89 -12.55 7.67 63.24
C GLY A 89 -12.78 7.96 64.74
N PRO A 90 -11.81 8.62 65.40
CA PRO A 90 -11.98 9.17 66.74
C PRO A 90 -13.19 10.10 66.86
N THR A 91 -13.74 10.19 68.08
CA THR A 91 -14.99 10.89 68.44
C THR A 91 -15.03 12.39 68.16
N GLN A 92 -13.92 13.01 67.75
CA GLN A 92 -13.83 14.42 67.36
C GLN A 92 -14.35 14.68 65.93
N ASP A 93 -14.43 13.64 65.09
CA ASP A 93 -14.99 13.76 63.74
C ASP A 93 -16.51 13.56 63.80
N ARG A 94 -17.29 14.39 63.09
CA ARG A 94 -18.75 14.22 63.11
C ARG A 94 -19.05 12.96 62.31
N LYS A 95 -19.86 12.05 62.85
CA LYS A 95 -20.29 10.82 62.15
C LYS A 95 -20.94 11.06 60.79
N ARG A 96 -21.30 12.29 60.43
CA ARG A 96 -21.85 12.68 59.13
C ARG A 96 -20.78 13.08 58.10
N ASP A 97 -19.54 13.33 58.51
CA ASP A 97 -18.46 13.82 57.63
C ASP A 97 -17.98 12.77 56.62
N PHE A 98 -18.33 11.49 56.82
CA PHE A 98 -18.08 10.44 55.84
C PHE A 98 -18.80 10.69 54.50
N ALA A 99 -19.88 11.47 54.48
CA ALA A 99 -20.64 11.81 53.28
C ALA A 99 -20.04 13.00 52.52
N THR A 100 -19.06 13.69 53.10
CA THR A 100 -18.48 14.91 52.53
C THR A 100 -17.64 14.69 51.26
N PRO A 101 -16.84 13.62 51.12
CA PRO A 101 -16.07 13.38 49.89
C PRO A 101 -16.97 12.90 48.74
N VAL A 102 -17.06 13.70 47.68
CA VAL A 102 -17.77 13.41 46.42
C VAL A 102 -16.75 13.14 45.32
N ILE A 103 -17.01 12.12 44.50
CA ILE A 103 -16.13 11.73 43.38
C ILE A 103 -16.77 12.16 42.07
N PHE A 104 -15.97 12.77 41.21
CA PHE A 104 -16.25 12.99 39.81
C PHE A 104 -15.21 12.19 39.01
N MET A 105 -15.66 11.35 38.09
CA MET A 105 -14.75 10.49 37.31
C MET A 105 -15.22 10.34 35.88
N ARG A 106 -14.26 10.22 34.96
CA ARG A 106 -14.50 9.87 33.55
C ARG A 106 -14.05 8.46 33.19
N VAL A 107 -13.29 7.81 34.07
CA VAL A 107 -12.82 6.45 33.88
C VAL A 107 -14.01 5.49 34.02
N LYS A 108 -14.32 4.69 32.99
CA LYS A 108 -15.55 3.86 32.96
C LYS A 108 -15.51 2.67 33.91
N ASP A 109 -14.35 2.05 34.08
CA ASP A 109 -14.14 0.85 34.92
C ASP A 109 -13.58 1.20 36.31
N GLY A 110 -13.23 2.47 36.54
CA GLY A 110 -12.72 2.97 37.81
C GLY A 110 -11.24 2.69 38.08
N TYR A 111 -10.48 2.08 37.17
CA TYR A 111 -9.06 1.81 37.37
C TYR A 111 -8.19 2.97 36.88
N LEU A 112 -7.38 3.55 37.78
CA LEU A 112 -6.50 4.70 37.46
C LEU A 112 -5.15 4.30 36.89
N PHE A 113 -4.67 3.11 37.26
CA PHE A 113 -3.41 2.57 36.82
C PHE A 113 -3.71 1.33 35.99
N GLN A 114 -3.18 1.28 34.77
CA GLN A 114 -3.19 0.03 34.02
C GLN A 114 -2.16 -0.87 34.69
N SER A 115 -2.62 -1.93 35.34
CA SER A 115 -1.77 -3.08 35.65
C SER A 115 -0.97 -3.42 34.40
N GLN A 116 0.36 -3.49 34.48
CA GLN A 116 1.16 -4.08 33.40
C GLN A 116 0.47 -5.40 33.05
N GLU A 117 -0.12 -5.48 31.86
CA GLU A 117 -0.81 -6.67 31.39
C GLU A 117 0.20 -7.82 31.49
N GLN A 118 0.09 -8.63 32.54
CA GLN A 118 0.63 -9.97 32.50
C GLN A 118 -0.21 -10.68 31.46
N ILE A 119 0.24 -10.59 30.20
CA ILE A 119 -0.29 -11.37 29.10
C ILE A 119 -0.28 -12.81 29.62
N ASN A 120 -1.47 -13.40 29.76
CA ASN A 120 -1.59 -14.79 30.19
C ASN A 120 -0.70 -15.64 29.24
N PRO A 121 0.09 -16.60 29.72
CA PRO A 121 0.96 -17.43 28.87
C PRO A 121 0.29 -17.91 27.57
N ASN A 122 -1.00 -18.25 27.63
CA ASN A 122 -1.78 -18.66 26.47
C ASN A 122 -2.03 -17.51 25.45
N GLN A 123 -2.26 -16.28 25.93
CA GLN A 123 -2.38 -15.10 25.06
C GLN A 123 -1.04 -14.71 24.43
N GLN A 124 0.07 -14.90 25.17
CA GLN A 124 1.41 -14.61 24.68
C GLN A 124 1.81 -15.56 23.54
N GLU A 125 1.47 -16.85 23.68
CA GLU A 125 1.67 -17.84 22.63
C GLU A 125 0.86 -17.52 21.36
N ILE A 126 -0.42 -17.14 21.52
CA ILE A 126 -1.28 -16.74 20.39
C ILE A 126 -0.72 -15.52 19.68
N PHE A 127 -0.20 -14.54 20.43
CA PHE A 127 0.40 -13.34 19.85
C PHE A 127 1.73 -13.63 19.13
N ILE A 128 2.59 -14.50 19.68
CA ILE A 128 3.82 -14.94 19.01
C ILE A 128 3.51 -15.72 17.72
N ASP A 129 2.48 -16.57 17.72
CA ASP A 129 1.99 -17.26 16.51
C ASP A 129 1.51 -16.25 15.45
N TYR A 130 0.80 -15.20 15.86
CA TYR A 130 0.39 -14.11 14.97
C TYR A 130 1.60 -13.40 14.34
N LEU A 131 2.56 -12.94 15.17
CA LEU A 131 3.75 -12.23 14.68
C LEU A 131 4.61 -13.10 13.76
N SER A 132 4.79 -14.38 14.11
CA SER A 132 5.54 -15.34 13.28
C SER A 132 4.88 -15.52 11.91
N ARG A 133 3.54 -15.61 11.86
CA ARG A 133 2.80 -15.69 10.59
C ARG A 133 2.92 -14.42 9.77
N GLU A 134 2.83 -13.23 10.37
CA GLU A 134 3.03 -11.98 9.64
C GLU A 134 4.46 -11.89 9.09
N ALA A 135 5.46 -12.27 9.89
CA ALA A 135 6.86 -12.32 9.45
C ALA A 135 7.05 -13.29 8.27
N ILE A 136 6.44 -14.48 8.28
CA ILE A 136 6.55 -15.46 7.19
C ILE A 136 5.79 -15.00 5.94
N ASN A 137 4.52 -14.60 6.10
CA ASN A 137 3.63 -14.27 4.99
C ASN A 137 4.10 -13.05 4.20
N HIS A 138 4.71 -12.08 4.88
CA HIS A 138 5.18 -10.85 4.27
C HIS A 138 6.70 -10.83 4.04
N GLY A 139 7.45 -11.76 4.61
CA GLY A 139 8.92 -11.80 4.55
C GLY A 139 9.52 -12.20 3.22
N SER A 140 8.70 -12.63 2.25
CA SER A 140 9.20 -13.14 0.98
C SER A 140 8.50 -12.51 -0.23
N MET A 141 9.27 -12.18 -1.26
CA MET A 141 8.72 -11.78 -2.55
C MET A 141 8.53 -13.00 -3.45
N PRO A 142 7.38 -13.12 -4.14
CA PRO A 142 7.10 -14.21 -5.08
C PRO A 142 7.78 -13.93 -6.43
N LEU A 143 9.09 -13.73 -6.40
CA LEU A 143 9.94 -13.70 -7.58
C LEU A 143 10.54 -15.09 -7.71
N PRO A 144 10.29 -15.83 -8.81
CA PRO A 144 10.95 -17.11 -9.02
C PRO A 144 12.40 -16.84 -9.42
N LEU A 145 13.28 -16.61 -8.45
CA LEU A 145 14.69 -16.82 -8.70
C LEU A 145 14.91 -18.33 -8.82
N LEU A 146 15.65 -18.76 -9.83
CA LEU A 146 16.18 -20.11 -9.84
C LEU A 146 17.51 -20.04 -9.09
N ASP A 147 17.69 -20.84 -8.04
CA ASP A 147 19.00 -21.00 -7.44
C ASP A 147 19.99 -21.64 -8.43
N SER A 148 21.25 -21.77 -8.03
CA SER A 148 22.30 -22.41 -8.83
C SER A 148 21.99 -23.87 -9.22
N GLN A 149 20.94 -24.48 -8.65
CA GLN A 149 20.45 -25.82 -8.97
C GLN A 149 19.12 -25.81 -9.75
N GLY A 150 18.63 -24.64 -10.18
CA GLY A 150 17.40 -24.53 -10.93
C GLY A 150 16.12 -24.61 -10.09
N LYS A 151 16.20 -24.44 -8.76
CA LYS A 151 15.04 -24.50 -7.86
C LYS A 151 14.46 -23.10 -7.61
N PRO A 152 13.13 -22.93 -7.62
CA PRO A 152 12.51 -21.64 -7.31
C PRO A 152 12.80 -21.25 -5.85
N THR A 153 13.54 -20.17 -5.64
CA THR A 153 13.76 -19.50 -4.36
C THR A 153 12.92 -18.24 -4.28
N SER A 154 12.42 -17.94 -3.07
CA SER A 154 11.76 -16.68 -2.76
C SER A 154 12.78 -15.69 -2.23
N LEU A 155 12.69 -14.43 -2.64
CA LEU A 155 13.62 -13.39 -2.20
C LEU A 155 13.19 -12.81 -0.85
N PRO A 156 14.10 -12.69 0.14
CA PRO A 156 13.76 -12.06 1.42
C PRO A 156 13.49 -10.58 1.20
N ILE A 157 12.29 -10.14 1.59
CA ILE A 157 11.82 -8.77 1.35
C ILE A 157 12.72 -7.75 2.05
N GLU A 158 13.27 -8.12 3.20
CA GLU A 158 14.13 -7.28 4.05
C GLU A 158 15.40 -6.81 3.34
N LYS A 159 15.89 -7.58 2.36
CA LYS A 159 17.11 -7.26 1.61
C LYS A 159 16.85 -6.44 0.36
N LEU A 160 15.71 -6.64 -0.28
CA LEU A 160 15.43 -6.08 -1.61
C LEU A 160 14.56 -4.82 -1.56
N CYS A 161 13.79 -4.61 -0.50
CA CYS A 161 12.92 -3.45 -0.41
C CYS A 161 13.74 -2.15 -0.40
N ILE A 162 13.40 -1.25 -1.32
CA ILE A 162 13.93 0.10 -1.43
C ILE A 162 12.90 1.10 -0.90
N ASP A 163 13.37 2.20 -0.31
CA ASP A 163 12.49 3.29 0.12
C ASP A 163 11.98 4.02 -1.14
N LEU A 164 10.72 3.81 -1.49
CA LEU A 164 10.15 4.36 -2.72
C LEU A 164 10.20 5.90 -2.70
N PRO A 165 10.61 6.55 -3.79
CA PRO A 165 10.52 7.99 -3.89
C PRO A 165 9.05 8.38 -3.99
N LEU A 166 8.60 9.28 -3.12
CA LEU A 166 7.22 9.74 -3.06
C LEU A 166 7.16 11.24 -3.38
N LYS A 167 6.04 11.68 -3.94
CA LYS A 167 5.69 13.10 -4.12
C LYS A 167 4.44 13.40 -3.32
N LEU A 168 4.48 14.41 -2.47
CA LEU A 168 3.32 14.87 -1.71
C LEU A 168 2.39 15.64 -2.66
N THR A 169 1.17 15.14 -2.84
CA THR A 169 0.16 15.77 -3.70
C THR A 169 -0.98 16.40 -2.91
N HIS A 170 -1.18 16.00 -1.65
CA HIS A 170 -2.17 16.59 -0.77
C HIS A 170 -1.67 16.58 0.67
N ASN A 171 -1.85 17.70 1.39
CA ASN A 171 -1.54 17.80 2.81
C ASN A 171 -2.72 18.41 3.59
N PRO A 172 -3.36 17.68 4.51
CA PRO A 172 -4.52 18.15 5.27
C PRO A 172 -4.26 19.48 6.02
N SER A 173 -3.03 19.70 6.48
CA SER A 173 -2.67 20.87 7.29
C SER A 173 -2.45 22.16 6.49
N HIS A 174 -2.26 22.07 5.17
CA HIS A 174 -1.91 23.21 4.30
C HIS A 174 -2.88 23.38 3.11
N GLY A 175 -3.98 22.62 3.09
CA GLY A 175 -4.90 22.56 1.95
C GLY A 175 -4.30 21.85 0.74
N ILE A 176 -5.04 21.84 -0.37
CA ILE A 176 -4.56 21.31 -1.65
C ILE A 176 -3.40 22.20 -2.10
N MET A 177 -2.17 21.72 -1.93
CA MET A 177 -1.03 22.22 -2.68
C MET A 177 -1.26 21.74 -4.12
N GLY A 178 -1.49 22.69 -5.03
CA GLY A 178 -2.09 22.48 -6.36
C GLY A 178 -1.82 21.12 -6.99
N ASP A 179 -2.88 20.50 -7.50
CA ASP A 179 -2.81 19.20 -8.16
C ASP A 179 -1.67 19.17 -9.18
N VAL A 180 -0.59 18.46 -8.81
CA VAL A 180 0.43 18.01 -9.76
C VAL A 180 -0.22 17.11 -10.81
N GLU A 181 -1.45 16.63 -10.61
CA GLU A 181 -2.22 16.02 -11.69
C GLU A 181 -2.87 17.02 -12.64
N ASP A 182 -3.34 18.23 -12.30
CA ASP A 182 -3.83 19.11 -13.37
C ASP A 182 -2.68 19.56 -14.30
N GLN A 183 -1.47 19.76 -13.75
CA GLN A 183 -0.28 20.06 -14.57
C GLN A 183 0.39 18.79 -15.14
N GLY A 184 0.50 17.71 -14.37
CA GLY A 184 1.07 16.43 -14.76
C GLY A 184 0.18 15.58 -15.66
N TRP A 185 -1.14 15.82 -15.65
CA TRP A 185 -2.13 15.22 -16.54
C TRP A 185 -2.21 15.99 -17.85
N LEU A 186 -2.08 17.33 -17.85
CA LEU A 186 -1.74 18.09 -19.07
C LEU A 186 -0.40 17.61 -19.66
N ILE A 187 0.59 17.30 -18.82
CA ILE A 187 1.88 16.72 -19.26
C ILE A 187 1.70 15.26 -19.73
N ARG A 188 0.76 14.49 -19.17
CA ARG A 188 0.45 13.12 -19.61
C ARG A 188 -0.40 13.06 -20.89
N GLU A 189 -1.29 14.02 -21.11
CA GLU A 189 -1.88 14.33 -22.41
C GLU A 189 -0.79 14.75 -23.42
N SER A 190 0.28 15.41 -22.96
CA SER A 190 1.43 15.79 -23.79
C SER A 190 2.48 14.68 -24.02
N PHE A 191 2.30 13.45 -23.48
CA PHE A 191 3.10 12.28 -23.88
C PHE A 191 2.69 11.75 -25.26
N THR A 192 2.53 12.67 -26.20
CA THR A 192 2.76 12.44 -27.61
C THR A 192 4.23 12.12 -27.81
N SER A 193 4.56 10.83 -27.73
CA SER A 193 5.67 10.25 -28.46
C SER A 193 7.08 10.57 -27.88
N ALA A 194 7.92 9.54 -27.72
CA ALA A 194 9.37 9.65 -27.51
C ALA A 194 10.16 10.65 -28.41
N LEU A 195 9.59 11.30 -29.46
CA LEU A 195 10.27 12.40 -30.17
C LEU A 195 9.86 13.82 -29.78
N LEU A 196 8.68 14.09 -29.19
CA LEU A 196 8.46 15.45 -28.62
C LEU A 196 9.37 15.70 -27.42
N PHE A 197 9.94 14.63 -26.88
CA PHE A 197 11.00 14.65 -25.89
C PHE A 197 12.30 15.34 -26.37
N ASP A 198 12.65 15.27 -27.66
CA ASP A 198 13.87 15.94 -28.17
C ASP A 198 13.70 17.46 -28.35
N LEU A 199 12.45 17.96 -28.39
CA LEU A 199 12.14 19.39 -28.47
C LEU A 199 11.80 19.98 -27.09
N ALA A 200 11.03 19.28 -26.25
CA ALA A 200 10.70 19.72 -24.89
C ALA A 200 11.92 19.73 -23.95
N ALA A 201 12.83 18.75 -24.10
CA ALA A 201 14.10 18.73 -23.35
C ALA A 201 15.06 19.87 -23.74
N ARG A 202 14.79 20.60 -24.84
CA ARG A 202 15.53 21.80 -25.23
C ARG A 202 14.88 23.11 -24.80
N SER A 203 13.60 23.10 -24.40
CA SER A 203 12.84 24.33 -24.09
C SER A 203 12.43 24.49 -22.61
N GLN A 204 12.66 23.50 -21.74
CA GLN A 204 12.25 23.57 -20.33
C GLN A 204 13.43 23.45 -19.35
N SER A 205 14.56 24.10 -19.66
CA SER A 205 15.62 24.35 -18.67
C SER A 205 15.41 25.62 -17.86
N ASN A 206 14.24 26.26 -17.93
CA ASN A 206 13.94 27.45 -17.14
C ASN A 206 12.46 27.46 -16.72
N GLN A 207 12.24 27.44 -15.40
CA GLN A 207 10.99 27.71 -14.67
C GLN A 207 10.03 26.55 -14.38
N GLU A 208 10.41 25.58 -13.54
CA GLU A 208 9.45 24.87 -12.67
C GLU A 208 10.07 24.77 -11.26
N GLY A 209 9.31 25.14 -10.23
CA GLY A 209 9.76 25.14 -8.84
C GLY A 209 10.18 23.74 -8.41
N GLU A 210 11.22 23.64 -7.58
CA GLU A 210 11.74 22.37 -7.07
C GLU A 210 10.62 21.55 -6.40
N GLU A 211 10.04 20.60 -7.13
CA GLU A 211 9.10 19.62 -6.59
C GLU A 211 9.84 18.73 -5.57
N GLN A 212 9.59 18.94 -4.29
CA GLN A 212 10.24 18.17 -3.22
C GLN A 212 9.77 16.72 -3.21
N THR A 213 10.65 15.80 -3.60
CA THR A 213 10.48 14.38 -3.36
C THR A 213 10.67 14.08 -1.87
N CYS A 214 9.87 13.16 -1.32
CA CYS A 214 9.95 12.70 0.06
C CYS A 214 10.03 11.18 0.13
N ARG A 215 10.28 10.67 1.34
CA ARG A 215 10.35 9.24 1.66
C ARG A 215 9.22 8.85 2.61
N LEU A 216 8.78 7.59 2.58
CA LEU A 216 7.72 7.15 3.49
C LEU A 216 8.17 7.23 4.95
N SER A 217 9.41 6.83 5.20
CA SER A 217 10.08 6.88 6.51
C SER A 217 9.90 8.23 7.21
N ASN A 218 10.08 9.32 6.47
CA ASN A 218 9.94 10.69 6.98
C ASN A 218 8.49 11.13 7.20
N GLN A 219 7.51 10.41 6.65
CA GLN A 219 6.08 10.72 6.77
C GLN A 219 5.36 9.85 7.80
N LEU A 220 6.01 8.78 8.27
CA LEU A 220 5.43 7.80 9.16
C LEU A 220 5.72 8.17 10.63
N GLU A 221 4.66 8.48 11.37
CA GLU A 221 4.70 8.86 12.80
C GLU A 221 3.43 8.38 13.50
N SER A 222 3.35 8.52 14.84
CA SER A 222 2.11 8.22 15.58
C SER A 222 0.95 9.06 15.04
N GLY A 223 -0.19 8.43 14.77
CA GLY A 223 -1.35 9.07 14.16
C GLY A 223 -1.20 9.46 12.68
N ALA A 224 -0.12 9.08 12.00
CA ALA A 224 0.06 9.38 10.58
C ALA A 224 -1.06 8.78 9.72
N ARG A 225 -1.67 9.59 8.86
CA ARG A 225 -2.72 9.19 7.93
C ARG A 225 -2.21 9.36 6.51
N LEU A 226 -1.78 8.27 5.87
CA LEU A 226 -1.13 8.30 4.57
C LEU A 226 -1.93 7.51 3.53
N VAL A 227 -2.06 8.05 2.33
CA VAL A 227 -2.46 7.30 1.14
C VAL A 227 -1.29 7.28 0.17
N VAL A 228 -0.79 6.09 -0.15
CA VAL A 228 0.25 5.87 -1.16
C VAL A 228 -0.40 5.44 -2.47
N VAL A 229 -0.34 6.31 -3.46
CA VAL A 229 -0.98 6.15 -4.76
C VAL A 229 0.08 5.90 -5.81
N GLY A 230 -0.15 5.00 -6.77
CA GLY A 230 0.80 4.83 -7.86
C GLY A 230 0.39 3.80 -8.88
N ASP A 231 1.11 3.74 -9.99
CA ASP A 231 0.80 2.82 -11.08
C ASP A 231 1.01 1.34 -10.66
N PRO A 232 0.43 0.36 -11.36
CA PRO A 232 0.68 -1.05 -11.11
C PRO A 232 2.18 -1.40 -11.09
N GLY A 233 2.58 -2.36 -10.27
CA GLY A 233 3.98 -2.82 -10.23
C GLY A 233 5.00 -1.81 -9.66
N CYS A 234 4.60 -0.63 -9.20
CA CYS A 234 5.52 0.35 -8.59
C CYS A 234 5.99 0.00 -7.16
N GLY A 235 5.49 -1.11 -6.57
CA GLY A 235 5.98 -1.61 -5.29
C GLY A 235 5.14 -1.27 -4.05
N LYS A 236 3.91 -0.76 -4.18
CA LYS A 236 3.02 -0.44 -3.03
C LYS A 236 2.75 -1.62 -2.08
N THR A 237 2.29 -2.75 -2.61
CA THR A 237 2.08 -3.98 -1.81
C THR A 237 3.38 -4.48 -1.19
N THR A 238 4.49 -4.35 -1.92
CA THR A 238 5.83 -4.68 -1.44
C THR A 238 6.23 -3.81 -0.25
N LEU A 239 5.98 -2.51 -0.32
CA LEU A 239 6.24 -1.55 0.75
C LEU A 239 5.42 -1.91 2.00
N LEU A 240 4.12 -2.18 1.87
CA LEU A 240 3.29 -2.61 3.00
C LEU A 240 3.76 -3.94 3.59
N SER A 241 4.14 -4.90 2.73
CA SER A 241 4.65 -6.20 3.18
C SER A 241 6.00 -6.05 3.92
N TYR A 242 6.88 -5.16 3.44
CA TYR A 242 8.12 -4.86 4.15
C TYR A 242 7.84 -4.29 5.54
N LEU A 243 6.91 -3.34 5.68
CA LEU A 243 6.52 -2.79 6.99
C LEU A 243 5.94 -3.86 7.92
N ALA A 244 5.01 -4.69 7.42
CA ALA A 244 4.42 -5.79 8.17
C ALA A 244 5.48 -6.77 8.68
N HIS A 245 6.40 -7.18 7.81
CA HIS A 245 7.50 -8.07 8.16
C HIS A 245 8.46 -7.41 9.17
N HIS A 246 8.90 -6.19 8.91
CA HIS A 246 9.87 -5.47 9.73
C HIS A 246 9.37 -5.27 11.18
N TYR A 247 8.15 -4.74 11.35
CA TYR A 247 7.59 -4.51 12.67
C TYR A 247 7.22 -5.81 13.40
N ALA A 248 6.84 -6.87 12.67
CA ALA A 248 6.65 -8.19 13.27
C ALA A 248 7.96 -8.75 13.84
N LEU A 249 9.06 -8.68 13.10
CA LEU A 249 10.38 -9.14 13.57
C LEU A 249 10.86 -8.39 14.81
N ARG A 250 10.60 -7.07 14.92
CA ARG A 250 10.98 -6.27 16.08
C ARG A 250 10.29 -6.72 17.38
N GLN A 251 9.09 -7.28 17.27
CA GLN A 251 8.32 -7.73 18.43
C GLN A 251 8.53 -9.21 18.77
N LEU A 252 9.19 -9.97 17.91
CA LEU A 252 9.53 -11.36 18.20
C LEU A 252 10.68 -11.46 19.22
N PRO A 253 10.62 -12.43 20.15
CA PRO A 253 11.74 -12.75 21.03
C PRO A 253 12.99 -13.17 20.24
N GLU A 254 14.19 -12.94 20.80
CA GLU A 254 15.48 -13.19 20.13
C GLU A 254 15.68 -14.58 19.48
N PRO A 255 15.20 -15.73 20.01
CA PRO A 255 15.36 -16.99 19.29
C PRO A 255 14.56 -17.07 17.99
N LEU A 256 13.34 -16.53 17.97
CA LEU A 256 12.48 -16.53 16.78
C LEU A 256 12.86 -15.41 15.81
N ARG A 257 13.26 -14.25 16.33
CA ARG A 257 13.72 -13.14 15.49
C ARG A 257 14.91 -13.55 14.63
N ASN A 258 15.87 -14.29 15.18
CA ASN A 258 17.05 -14.76 14.45
C ASN A 258 16.75 -15.89 13.45
N GLU A 259 15.64 -16.62 13.62
CA GLU A 259 15.19 -17.62 12.64
C GLU A 259 14.72 -16.95 11.34
N PHE A 260 14.09 -15.79 11.45
CA PHE A 260 13.50 -15.07 10.32
C PHE A 260 14.36 -13.92 9.79
N SER A 261 15.27 -13.39 10.62
CA SER A 261 16.22 -12.33 10.25
C SER A 261 17.50 -12.94 9.69
N THR A 262 17.93 -12.51 8.51
CA THR A 262 19.24 -12.94 7.99
C THR A 262 20.36 -11.99 8.45
N GLU A 263 21.26 -12.47 9.31
CA GLU A 263 22.30 -11.71 10.06
C GLU A 263 23.40 -10.96 9.26
N GLN A 264 23.15 -10.47 8.04
CA GLN A 264 24.19 -9.73 7.28
C GLN A 264 23.67 -8.40 6.74
N LYS A 265 24.14 -7.32 7.37
CA LYS A 265 23.98 -5.89 7.01
C LYS A 265 22.61 -5.57 6.38
N GLU A 266 21.68 -5.25 7.28
CA GLU A 266 20.30 -4.87 6.98
C GLU A 266 20.23 -3.72 5.96
N SER A 267 19.14 -3.69 5.19
CA SER A 267 18.87 -2.66 4.16
C SER A 267 18.93 -1.26 4.76
N ALA A 268 19.50 -0.30 4.03
CA ALA A 268 19.53 1.12 4.38
C ALA A 268 18.13 1.70 4.66
N PHE A 269 17.07 1.07 4.12
CA PHE A 269 15.68 1.48 4.40
C PHE A 269 15.29 1.27 5.87
N LYS A 270 15.83 0.23 6.53
CA LYS A 270 15.52 -0.08 7.93
C LYS A 270 15.85 1.09 8.86
N ASP A 271 17.02 1.68 8.66
CA ASP A 271 17.56 2.75 9.53
C ASP A 271 16.76 4.05 9.44
N THR A 272 15.89 4.18 8.43
CA THR A 272 15.04 5.34 8.25
C THR A 272 13.69 5.21 8.95
N LEU A 273 13.26 4.00 9.34
CA LEU A 273 11.94 3.78 9.92
C LEU A 273 11.86 4.17 11.40
N PRO A 274 10.71 4.67 11.88
CA PRO A 274 10.51 5.01 13.29
C PRO A 274 10.77 3.84 14.24
N ASP A 275 11.46 4.14 15.35
CA ASP A 275 11.65 3.21 16.47
C ASP A 275 10.40 3.17 17.36
N LYS A 276 9.34 2.54 16.83
CA LYS A 276 8.04 2.37 17.49
C LYS A 276 7.69 0.87 17.57
N PRO A 277 7.15 0.38 18.69
CA PRO A 277 6.77 -1.02 18.85
C PRO A 277 5.39 -1.30 18.23
N TRP A 278 5.16 -0.88 16.98
CA TRP A 278 3.85 -1.02 16.35
C TRP A 278 3.53 -2.48 16.00
N ILE A 279 2.32 -2.91 16.32
CA ILE A 279 1.74 -4.16 15.84
C ILE A 279 1.10 -3.88 14.50
N THR A 280 1.56 -4.52 13.44
CA THR A 280 0.97 -4.32 12.11
C THR A 280 -0.27 -5.16 11.93
N VAL A 281 -1.31 -4.57 11.36
CA VAL A 281 -2.53 -5.27 10.93
C VAL A 281 -2.76 -4.96 9.46
N THR A 282 -2.66 -5.98 8.61
CA THR A 282 -2.80 -5.82 7.16
C THR A 282 -4.20 -6.25 6.69
N LEU A 283 -4.97 -5.29 6.17
CA LEU A 283 -6.25 -5.50 5.50
C LEU A 283 -6.03 -5.50 3.99
N VAL A 284 -6.39 -6.59 3.29
CA VAL A 284 -6.25 -6.69 1.83
C VAL A 284 -7.62 -6.51 1.21
N CYS A 285 -7.82 -5.46 0.41
CA CYS A 285 -9.17 -5.05 0.00
C CYS A 285 -9.90 -6.10 -0.85
N ARG A 286 -9.22 -6.82 -1.76
CA ARG A 286 -9.84 -7.94 -2.51
C ARG A 286 -10.42 -9.04 -1.61
N ASP A 287 -9.85 -9.23 -0.41
CA ASP A 287 -10.33 -10.25 0.51
C ASP A 287 -11.59 -9.78 1.27
N LEU A 288 -11.87 -8.47 1.28
CA LEU A 288 -12.90 -7.84 2.09
C LEU A 288 -14.20 -7.52 1.34
N LEU A 289 -14.33 -7.92 0.07
CA LEU A 289 -15.47 -7.57 -0.80
C LEU A 289 -16.85 -7.96 -0.24
N GLU A 290 -16.91 -9.02 0.58
CA GLU A 290 -18.15 -9.52 1.21
C GLU A 290 -18.27 -9.13 2.70
N ALA A 291 -17.32 -8.36 3.22
CA ALA A 291 -17.30 -8.00 4.63
C ALA A 291 -18.36 -6.93 4.95
N LYS A 292 -18.98 -7.04 6.13
CA LYS A 292 -19.93 -6.04 6.63
C LYS A 292 -19.18 -4.92 7.34
N LEU A 293 -19.43 -3.67 6.95
CA LEU A 293 -18.78 -2.49 7.53
C LEU A 293 -19.39 -2.05 8.86
N ASP A 294 -20.62 -2.50 9.15
CA ASP A 294 -21.37 -2.11 10.36
C ASP A 294 -20.73 -2.66 11.65
N ASP A 295 -19.92 -3.72 11.55
CA ASP A 295 -19.21 -4.35 12.67
C ASP A 295 -17.92 -3.60 13.07
N GLY A 296 -17.66 -2.42 12.49
CA GLY A 296 -16.50 -1.61 12.79
C GLY A 296 -15.17 -2.20 12.29
N LEU A 297 -14.05 -1.56 12.66
CA LEU A 297 -12.72 -2.01 12.21
C LEU A 297 -12.36 -3.38 12.77
N ILE A 298 -12.76 -3.68 14.01
CA ILE A 298 -12.57 -5.00 14.62
C ILE A 298 -13.34 -6.09 13.86
N GLY A 299 -14.55 -5.80 13.37
CA GLY A 299 -15.30 -6.73 12.51
C GLY A 299 -14.53 -7.12 11.25
N LEU A 300 -13.90 -6.15 10.59
CA LEU A 300 -13.05 -6.39 9.42
C LEU A 300 -11.81 -7.20 9.75
N ILE A 301 -11.15 -6.90 10.86
CA ILE A 301 -9.97 -7.66 11.32
C ILE A 301 -10.35 -9.12 11.60
N LYS A 302 -11.49 -9.35 12.29
CA LYS A 302 -12.04 -10.70 12.50
C LYS A 302 -12.33 -11.41 11.18
N TYR A 303 -12.94 -10.72 10.22
CA TYR A 303 -13.21 -11.26 8.89
C TYR A 303 -11.93 -11.69 8.17
N GLN A 304 -10.91 -10.83 8.16
CA GLN A 304 -9.61 -11.11 7.54
C GLN A 304 -8.91 -12.30 8.21
N PHE A 305 -8.94 -12.39 9.54
CA PHE A 305 -8.36 -13.52 10.26
C PHE A 305 -9.09 -14.85 9.98
N ARG A 306 -10.42 -14.83 9.83
CA ARG A 306 -11.16 -16.02 9.37
C ARG A 306 -10.72 -16.46 7.97
N ARG A 307 -10.59 -15.52 7.03
CA ARG A 307 -10.09 -15.79 5.66
C ARG A 307 -8.67 -16.35 5.67
N ARG A 308 -7.82 -15.92 6.61
CA ARG A 308 -6.46 -16.45 6.84
C ARG A 308 -6.41 -17.77 7.62
N GLY A 309 -7.56 -18.35 7.98
CA GLY A 309 -7.66 -19.67 8.60
C GLY A 309 -7.35 -19.71 10.10
N TYR A 310 -7.51 -18.60 10.82
CA TYR A 310 -7.46 -18.62 12.29
C TYR A 310 -8.72 -19.26 12.86
N SER A 311 -8.59 -19.98 13.98
CA SER A 311 -9.75 -20.53 14.71
C SER A 311 -10.47 -19.44 15.49
N ASP A 312 -11.78 -19.60 15.73
CA ASP A 312 -12.60 -18.57 16.39
C ASP A 312 -12.08 -18.13 17.76
N ASN A 313 -11.54 -19.07 18.56
CA ASN A 313 -10.92 -18.75 19.85
C ASN A 313 -9.68 -17.85 19.70
N LYS A 314 -8.82 -18.12 18.71
CA LYS A 314 -7.65 -17.29 18.42
C LYS A 314 -8.08 -15.92 17.90
N ILE A 315 -9.08 -15.88 17.03
CA ILE A 315 -9.63 -14.63 16.47
C ILE A 315 -10.13 -13.73 17.59
N GLN A 316 -10.93 -14.26 18.52
CA GLN A 316 -11.47 -13.47 19.63
C GLN A 316 -10.33 -12.92 20.50
N CYS A 317 -9.41 -13.78 20.92
CA CYS A 317 -8.26 -13.37 21.73
C CYS A 317 -7.38 -12.30 21.06
N LEU A 318 -7.05 -12.48 19.77
CA LEU A 318 -6.24 -11.52 19.02
C LEU A 318 -6.98 -10.20 18.80
N SER A 319 -8.29 -10.27 18.52
CA SER A 319 -9.09 -9.06 18.29
C SER A 319 -9.18 -8.20 19.54
N ASP A 320 -9.42 -8.81 20.70
CA ASP A 320 -9.50 -8.08 21.97
C ASP A 320 -8.14 -7.45 22.31
N PHE A 321 -7.05 -8.16 22.05
CA PHE A 321 -5.69 -7.65 22.23
C PHE A 321 -5.37 -6.48 21.28
N ILE A 322 -5.70 -6.62 20.00
CA ILE A 322 -5.50 -5.57 18.99
C ILE A 322 -6.35 -4.35 19.31
N GLU A 323 -7.61 -4.52 19.70
CA GLU A 323 -8.53 -3.41 20.03
C GLU A 323 -7.98 -2.54 21.16
N GLN A 324 -7.46 -3.17 22.22
CA GLN A 324 -6.80 -2.46 23.33
C GLN A 324 -5.60 -1.63 22.84
N ARG A 325 -4.77 -2.21 21.97
CA ARG A 325 -3.55 -1.58 21.43
C ARG A 325 -3.86 -0.48 20.41
N MET A 326 -4.94 -0.60 19.65
CA MET A 326 -5.42 0.44 18.73
C MET A 326 -5.74 1.73 19.49
N SER A 327 -6.41 1.63 20.65
CA SER A 327 -6.74 2.80 21.48
C SER A 327 -5.51 3.52 22.05
N ARG A 328 -4.37 2.83 22.14
CA ARG A 328 -3.08 3.35 22.62
C ARG A 328 -2.16 3.87 21.51
N GLY A 329 -2.57 3.76 20.23
CA GLY A 329 -1.71 4.14 19.09
C GLY A 329 -0.54 3.17 18.84
N GLU A 330 -0.65 1.94 19.35
CA GLU A 330 0.39 0.90 19.25
C GLU A 330 0.15 -0.06 18.08
N VAL A 331 -0.84 0.23 17.23
CA VAL A 331 -1.16 -0.54 16.03
C VAL A 331 -0.87 0.30 14.79
N LEU A 332 -0.20 -0.30 13.80
CA LEU A 332 -0.03 0.26 12.47
C LEU A 332 -0.99 -0.45 11.51
N LEU A 333 -2.03 0.25 11.06
CA LEU A 333 -3.00 -0.29 10.12
C LEU A 333 -2.50 -0.13 8.68
N LEU A 334 -2.34 -1.24 7.97
CA LEU A 334 -1.94 -1.27 6.57
C LEU A 334 -3.15 -1.74 5.74
N VAL A 335 -3.63 -0.93 4.81
CA VAL A 335 -4.75 -1.28 3.94
C VAL A 335 -4.25 -1.34 2.51
N ASP A 336 -4.17 -2.54 1.95
CA ASP A 336 -3.64 -2.78 0.61
C ASP A 336 -4.74 -2.80 -0.45
N GLY A 337 -4.59 -1.96 -1.47
CA GLY A 337 -5.32 -2.06 -2.74
C GLY A 337 -6.75 -1.56 -2.72
N LEU A 338 -7.01 -0.31 -2.31
CA LEU A 338 -8.37 0.26 -2.38
C LEU A 338 -9.00 0.16 -3.78
N ASP A 339 -8.17 0.16 -4.83
CA ASP A 339 -8.59 -0.02 -6.23
C ASP A 339 -9.10 -1.44 -6.55
N GLU A 340 -8.81 -2.44 -5.71
CA GLU A 340 -9.32 -3.81 -5.86
C GLU A 340 -10.83 -3.91 -5.57
N ILE A 341 -11.43 -2.88 -4.96
CA ILE A 341 -12.88 -2.75 -4.86
C ILE A 341 -13.40 -2.13 -6.15
N SER A 342 -13.82 -2.98 -7.09
CA SER A 342 -14.20 -2.57 -8.46
C SER A 342 -15.36 -1.57 -8.48
N ILE A 343 -16.38 -1.79 -7.64
CA ILE A 343 -17.59 -0.97 -7.58
C ILE A 343 -17.28 0.34 -6.85
N GLU A 344 -17.36 1.47 -7.56
CA GLU A 344 -17.01 2.78 -7.03
C GLU A 344 -17.83 3.17 -5.79
N GLU A 345 -19.13 2.90 -5.79
CA GLU A 345 -19.98 3.23 -4.63
C GLU A 345 -19.54 2.46 -3.37
N GLN A 346 -19.18 1.18 -3.51
CA GLN A 346 -18.65 0.37 -2.41
C GLN A 346 -17.28 0.87 -1.97
N ARG A 347 -16.40 1.18 -2.92
CA ARG A 347 -15.07 1.76 -2.66
C ARG A 347 -15.19 3.09 -1.91
N ARG A 348 -16.14 3.94 -2.27
CA ARG A 348 -16.44 5.21 -1.60
C ARG A 348 -16.96 4.99 -0.19
N LYS A 349 -17.91 4.06 0.02
CA LYS A 349 -18.40 3.68 1.36
C LYS A 349 -17.26 3.16 2.25
N PHE A 350 -16.35 2.37 1.67
CA PHE A 350 -15.19 1.85 2.39
C PHE A 350 -14.19 2.95 2.74
N ALA A 351 -13.88 3.87 1.81
CA ALA A 351 -13.04 5.03 2.09
C ALA A 351 -13.63 5.92 3.19
N GLN A 352 -14.95 6.20 3.15
CA GLN A 352 -15.64 6.96 4.21
C GLN A 352 -15.59 6.23 5.55
N PHE A 353 -15.68 4.90 5.53
CA PHE A 353 -15.53 4.10 6.73
C PHE A 353 -14.12 4.25 7.32
N LEU A 354 -13.07 4.11 6.50
CA LEU A 354 -11.67 4.25 6.93
C LEU A 354 -11.38 5.65 7.48
N ASP A 355 -11.91 6.70 6.87
CA ASP A 355 -11.78 8.08 7.33
C ASP A 355 -12.39 8.29 8.74
N ARG A 356 -13.58 7.70 8.97
CA ARG A 356 -14.20 7.67 10.30
C ARG A 356 -13.36 6.89 11.32
N GLN A 357 -12.80 5.74 10.93
CA GLN A 357 -11.94 4.95 11.83
C GLN A 357 -10.64 5.69 12.17
N ALA A 358 -10.01 6.36 11.21
CA ALA A 358 -8.81 7.18 11.44
C ALA A 358 -9.08 8.33 12.41
N SER A 359 -10.30 8.90 12.36
CA SER A 359 -10.75 9.92 13.32
C SER A 359 -11.03 9.36 14.71
N MET A 360 -11.59 8.15 14.80
CA MET A 360 -11.87 7.47 16.07
C MET A 360 -10.59 7.02 16.80
N TYR A 361 -9.60 6.55 16.04
CA TYR A 361 -8.30 6.09 16.56
C TYR A 361 -7.19 7.07 16.14
N ALA A 362 -7.23 8.31 16.66
CA ALA A 362 -6.38 9.40 16.19
C ALA A 362 -4.86 9.14 16.32
N GLU A 363 -4.43 8.35 17.31
CA GLU A 363 -3.02 8.01 17.54
C GLU A 363 -2.55 6.79 16.72
N MET A 364 -3.48 6.06 16.09
CA MET A 364 -3.17 4.86 15.31
C MET A 364 -2.73 5.26 13.89
N PRO A 365 -1.45 5.04 13.51
CA PRO A 365 -1.03 5.29 12.14
C PRO A 365 -1.73 4.35 11.15
N MET A 366 -2.08 4.91 10.00
CA MET A 366 -2.80 4.24 8.92
C MET A 366 -2.14 4.54 7.58
N ILE A 367 -1.81 3.50 6.83
CA ILE A 367 -1.28 3.59 5.47
C ILE A 367 -2.23 2.86 4.52
N LEU A 368 -2.80 3.60 3.59
CA LEU A 368 -3.68 3.09 2.54
C LEU A 368 -2.90 3.03 1.23
N THR A 369 -3.10 2.01 0.40
CA THR A 369 -2.56 2.00 -0.97
C THR A 369 -3.67 1.95 -2.01
N SER A 370 -3.43 2.60 -3.15
CA SER A 370 -4.33 2.51 -4.30
C SER A 370 -3.61 2.75 -5.62
N ARG A 371 -4.17 2.29 -6.73
CA ARG A 371 -3.84 2.81 -8.06
C ARG A 371 -4.40 4.21 -8.23
N VAL A 372 -3.70 5.03 -9.02
CA VAL A 372 -4.11 6.42 -9.37
C VAL A 372 -5.59 6.47 -9.75
N VAL A 373 -5.99 5.54 -10.60
CA VAL A 373 -7.34 5.43 -11.16
C VAL A 373 -8.41 5.12 -10.12
N GLY A 374 -8.18 4.11 -9.29
CA GLY A 374 -9.13 3.75 -8.24
C GLY A 374 -9.27 4.83 -7.16
N PHE A 375 -8.23 5.64 -6.99
CA PHE A 375 -8.17 6.69 -5.98
C PHE A 375 -8.93 7.97 -6.35
N ARG A 376 -8.93 8.39 -7.63
CA ARG A 376 -9.56 9.66 -8.08
C ARG A 376 -11.00 9.85 -7.58
N GLY A 377 -11.85 8.81 -7.70
CA GLY A 377 -13.25 8.86 -7.27
C GLY A 377 -13.47 8.92 -5.74
N ILE A 378 -12.41 8.72 -4.95
CA ILE A 378 -12.44 8.73 -3.48
C ILE A 378 -11.44 9.72 -2.85
N GLN A 379 -10.69 10.47 -3.66
CA GLN A 379 -9.65 11.39 -3.19
C GLN A 379 -10.19 12.38 -2.14
N ARG A 380 -11.31 13.04 -2.47
CA ARG A 380 -12.00 13.99 -1.57
C ARG A 380 -12.56 13.37 -0.30
N VAL A 381 -12.84 12.07 -0.31
CA VAL A 381 -13.31 11.36 0.89
C VAL A 381 -12.17 11.20 1.88
N LEU A 382 -10.94 11.10 1.40
CA LEU A 382 -9.74 10.88 2.19
C LEU A 382 -8.91 12.17 2.33
N ASP A 383 -9.53 13.35 2.30
CA ASP A 383 -8.86 14.64 2.51
C ASP A 383 -8.23 14.76 3.91
N SER A 384 -8.65 13.95 4.88
CA SER A 384 -7.97 13.90 6.18
C SER A 384 -6.62 13.18 6.14
N PHE A 385 -6.27 12.55 5.01
CA PHE A 385 -5.01 11.85 4.79
C PHE A 385 -4.06 12.69 3.93
N LYS A 386 -2.75 12.53 4.17
CA LYS A 386 -1.70 12.99 3.24
C LYS A 386 -1.69 12.07 2.02
N HIS A 387 -1.76 12.62 0.81
CA HIS A 387 -1.70 11.82 -0.42
C HIS A 387 -0.28 11.87 -0.96
N LEU A 388 0.29 10.70 -1.20
CA LEU A 388 1.67 10.48 -1.61
C LEU A 388 1.67 9.67 -2.91
N ASN A 389 2.09 10.29 -4.01
CA ASN A 389 2.24 9.60 -5.29
C ASN A 389 3.62 8.95 -5.38
N VAL A 390 3.67 7.68 -5.77
CA VAL A 390 4.93 6.99 -6.06
C VAL A 390 5.55 7.61 -7.32
N ALA A 391 6.74 8.19 -7.15
CA ALA A 391 7.49 8.78 -8.24
C ALA A 391 8.23 7.70 -9.06
N PRO A 392 8.58 7.99 -10.33
CA PRO A 392 9.51 7.18 -11.10
C PRO A 392 10.82 6.96 -10.33
N LEU A 393 11.38 5.74 -10.37
CA LEU A 393 12.68 5.48 -9.75
C LEU A 393 13.78 6.31 -10.40
N GLY A 394 14.56 7.01 -9.58
CA GLY A 394 15.76 7.71 -9.99
C GLY A 394 16.96 6.77 -10.13
N ILE A 395 18.12 7.34 -10.43
CA ILE A 395 19.36 6.58 -10.57
C ILE A 395 19.78 5.99 -9.22
N ASP A 396 19.62 6.73 -8.14
CA ASP A 396 20.04 6.30 -6.80
C ASP A 396 19.22 5.11 -6.30
N GLU A 397 17.89 5.12 -6.48
CA GLU A 397 17.05 3.98 -6.12
C GLU A 397 17.36 2.74 -6.96
N LYS A 398 17.64 2.92 -8.27
CA LYS A 398 18.04 1.82 -9.15
C LYS A 398 19.36 1.21 -8.69
N LYS A 399 20.34 2.04 -8.32
CA LYS A 399 21.63 1.58 -7.78
C LYS A 399 21.46 0.81 -6.48
N GLN A 400 20.68 1.33 -5.53
CA GLN A 400 20.36 0.64 -4.27
C GLN A 400 19.72 -0.73 -4.53
N PHE A 401 18.76 -0.79 -5.46
CA PHE A 401 18.14 -2.05 -5.85
C PHE A 401 19.15 -3.02 -6.47
N VAL A 402 20.01 -2.54 -7.39
CA VAL A 402 21.02 -3.38 -8.07
C VAL A 402 22.04 -3.93 -7.09
N GLU A 403 22.50 -3.13 -6.13
CA GLU A 403 23.40 -3.58 -5.07
C GLU A 403 22.76 -4.64 -4.17
N ALA A 404 21.52 -4.41 -3.74
CA ALA A 404 20.75 -5.36 -2.95
C ALA A 404 20.53 -6.68 -3.71
N TRP A 405 20.13 -6.58 -4.97
CA TRP A 405 19.91 -7.71 -5.87
C TRP A 405 21.18 -8.53 -6.09
N ALA A 406 22.30 -7.88 -6.37
CA ALA A 406 23.58 -8.56 -6.61
C ALA A 406 24.04 -9.37 -5.39
N LYS A 407 23.94 -8.78 -4.19
CA LYS A 407 24.25 -9.47 -2.92
C LYS A 407 23.38 -10.69 -2.68
N LEU A 408 22.10 -10.62 -3.06
CA LEU A 408 21.15 -11.73 -2.93
C LEU A 408 21.46 -12.91 -3.85
N VAL A 409 21.92 -12.60 -5.06
CA VAL A 409 22.12 -13.59 -6.13
C VAL A 409 23.47 -14.29 -6.00
N SER A 410 24.56 -13.54 -5.79
CA SER A 410 25.90 -14.11 -5.60
C SER A 410 26.74 -13.19 -4.72
N ALA A 411 27.15 -13.69 -3.55
CA ALA A 411 28.06 -12.98 -2.68
C ALA A 411 29.49 -12.88 -3.27
N GLN A 412 29.89 -13.83 -4.13
CA GLN A 412 31.23 -13.86 -4.74
C GLN A 412 31.33 -12.92 -5.94
N ASP A 413 30.29 -12.87 -6.78
CA ASP A 413 30.30 -12.09 -8.05
C ASP A 413 29.54 -10.76 -7.96
N SER A 414 29.16 -10.34 -6.76
CA SER A 414 28.29 -9.17 -6.53
C SER A 414 28.77 -7.93 -7.29
N ALA A 415 30.08 -7.61 -7.25
CA ALA A 415 30.62 -6.44 -7.94
C ALA A 415 30.47 -6.51 -9.47
N LEU A 416 30.65 -7.69 -10.07
CA LEU A 416 30.49 -7.88 -11.51
C LEU A 416 29.02 -7.76 -11.91
N ILE A 417 28.13 -8.35 -11.12
CA ILE A 417 26.67 -8.28 -11.29
C ILE A 417 26.21 -6.82 -11.19
N VAL A 418 26.65 -6.07 -10.17
CA VAL A 418 26.35 -4.64 -10.02
C VAL A 418 26.76 -3.86 -11.26
N ASN A 419 28.02 -3.96 -11.69
CA ASN A 419 28.51 -3.22 -12.85
C ASN A 419 27.70 -3.52 -14.12
N GLN A 420 27.38 -4.79 -14.37
CA GLN A 420 26.61 -5.20 -15.55
C GLN A 420 25.17 -4.68 -15.49
N LEU A 421 24.48 -4.89 -14.37
CA LEU A 421 23.09 -4.43 -14.19
C LEU A 421 23.00 -2.92 -14.23
N GLU A 422 23.84 -2.20 -13.50
CA GLU A 422 23.83 -0.74 -13.46
C GLU A 422 24.02 -0.16 -14.86
N SER A 423 24.95 -0.72 -15.65
CA SER A 423 25.19 -0.28 -17.03
C SER A 423 23.93 -0.33 -17.90
N GLU A 424 23.10 -1.36 -17.73
CA GLU A 424 21.87 -1.55 -18.49
C GLU A 424 20.70 -0.75 -17.90
N VAL A 425 20.46 -0.81 -16.58
CA VAL A 425 19.25 -0.25 -15.96
C VAL A 425 19.35 1.24 -15.63
N CYS A 426 20.55 1.80 -15.52
CA CYS A 426 20.74 3.22 -15.23
C CYS A 426 21.06 4.03 -16.49
N TYR A 427 21.83 3.46 -17.44
CA TYR A 427 22.44 4.26 -18.50
C TYR A 427 22.02 3.91 -19.93
N ARG A 428 21.53 2.68 -20.21
CA ARG A 428 21.01 2.35 -21.54
C ARG A 428 19.63 2.98 -21.72
N ARG A 429 19.56 4.10 -22.47
CA ARG A 429 18.38 4.98 -22.60
C ARG A 429 17.04 4.24 -22.74
N GLU A 430 16.95 3.21 -23.58
CA GLU A 430 15.70 2.48 -23.82
C GLU A 430 15.27 1.58 -22.66
N ILE A 431 16.23 1.10 -21.89
CA ILE A 431 16.04 0.20 -20.74
C ILE A 431 15.88 1.01 -19.45
N ALA A 432 16.70 2.04 -19.27
CA ALA A 432 16.69 2.87 -18.07
C ALA A 432 15.33 3.53 -17.82
N LYS A 433 14.62 3.92 -18.88
CA LYS A 433 13.25 4.45 -18.77
C LYS A 433 12.24 3.40 -18.33
N LEU A 434 12.36 2.16 -18.80
CA LEU A 434 11.51 1.04 -18.36
C LEU A 434 11.76 0.72 -16.88
N CYS A 435 13.02 0.76 -16.46
CA CYS A 435 13.43 0.52 -15.09
C CYS A 435 13.06 1.63 -14.11
N GLU A 436 12.36 2.70 -14.55
CA GLU A 436 11.71 3.64 -13.62
C GLU A 436 10.55 3.00 -12.87
N ASN A 437 10.04 1.85 -13.33
CA ASN A 437 9.08 1.03 -12.61
C ASN A 437 9.77 -0.19 -11.96
N VAL A 438 9.49 -0.41 -10.67
CA VAL A 438 10.11 -1.49 -9.87
C VAL A 438 9.88 -2.88 -10.49
N LEU A 439 8.69 -3.18 -11.00
CA LEU A 439 8.39 -4.47 -11.63
C LEU A 439 9.28 -4.71 -12.86
N LEU A 440 9.39 -3.72 -13.74
CA LEU A 440 10.22 -3.83 -14.95
C LEU A 440 11.70 -3.90 -14.63
N LEU A 441 12.17 -3.10 -13.66
CA LEU A 441 13.54 -3.20 -13.13
C LEU A 441 13.83 -4.62 -12.63
N THR A 442 12.91 -5.19 -11.85
CA THR A 442 13.04 -6.54 -11.32
C THR A 442 13.07 -7.60 -12.42
N LEU A 443 12.19 -7.48 -13.43
CA LEU A 443 12.15 -8.42 -14.56
C LEU A 443 13.43 -8.36 -15.39
N ILE A 444 13.96 -7.16 -15.64
CA ILE A 444 15.21 -6.98 -16.40
C ILE A 444 16.40 -7.51 -15.61
N ALA A 445 16.39 -7.32 -14.29
CA ALA A 445 17.42 -7.89 -13.43
C ALA A 445 17.39 -9.43 -13.43
N GLN A 446 16.20 -10.02 -13.43
CA GLN A 446 16.02 -11.46 -13.55
C GLN A 446 16.46 -11.98 -14.93
N MET A 447 16.20 -11.26 -16.02
CA MET A 447 16.68 -11.64 -17.35
C MET A 447 18.20 -11.67 -17.43
N LEU A 448 18.87 -10.63 -16.90
CA LEU A 448 20.34 -10.58 -16.88
C LEU A 448 20.95 -11.73 -16.08
N LEU A 449 20.29 -12.15 -15.01
CA LEU A 449 20.71 -13.32 -14.25
C LEU A 449 20.55 -14.63 -15.03
N LEU A 450 19.39 -14.86 -15.65
CA LEU A 450 19.09 -16.12 -16.34
C LEU A 450 19.83 -16.24 -17.68
N ASP A 451 19.84 -15.16 -18.46
CA ASP A 451 20.27 -15.17 -19.85
C ASP A 451 21.73 -14.67 -20.02
N LYS A 452 22.39 -14.27 -18.92
CA LYS A 452 23.76 -13.69 -18.81
C LYS A 452 24.01 -12.40 -19.60
N GLN A 453 23.15 -12.05 -20.54
CA GLN A 453 23.22 -10.84 -21.35
C GLN A 453 21.81 -10.40 -21.76
N LEU A 454 21.58 -9.09 -21.78
CA LEU A 454 20.33 -8.54 -22.31
C LEU A 454 20.43 -8.43 -23.83
N SER A 455 19.36 -8.79 -24.54
CA SER A 455 19.35 -8.62 -26.00
C SER A 455 19.57 -7.15 -26.36
N ARG A 456 20.38 -6.92 -27.41
CA ARG A 456 20.52 -5.60 -28.02
C ARG A 456 19.21 -5.14 -28.67
N ARG A 457 18.33 -6.09 -29.01
CA ARG A 457 17.04 -5.80 -29.63
C ARG A 457 15.96 -5.66 -28.57
N ARG A 458 15.37 -4.48 -28.50
CA ARG A 458 14.31 -4.14 -27.55
C ARG A 458 13.08 -5.05 -27.65
N VAL A 459 12.77 -5.56 -28.84
CA VAL A 459 11.66 -6.52 -29.09
C VAL A 459 11.85 -7.79 -28.26
N ASP A 460 13.07 -8.30 -28.19
CA ASP A 460 13.36 -9.55 -27.46
C ASP A 460 13.24 -9.32 -25.95
N VAL A 461 13.62 -8.12 -25.47
CA VAL A 461 13.45 -7.71 -24.06
C VAL A 461 11.98 -7.69 -23.67
N TYR A 462 11.10 -7.09 -24.48
CA TYR A 462 9.65 -7.08 -24.21
C TYR A 462 9.04 -8.47 -24.25
N ARG A 463 9.41 -9.28 -25.25
CA ARG A 463 8.95 -10.67 -25.36
C ARG A 463 9.33 -11.46 -24.11
N ARG A 464 10.58 -11.35 -23.67
CA ARG A 464 11.08 -12.01 -22.47
C ARG A 464 10.40 -11.48 -21.22
N ALA A 465 10.11 -10.18 -21.14
CA ALA A 465 9.40 -9.59 -20.00
C ALA A 465 8.01 -10.21 -19.84
N ILE A 466 7.25 -10.29 -20.94
CA ILE A 466 5.92 -10.92 -20.93
C ILE A 466 6.00 -12.41 -20.57
N GLN A 467 7.00 -13.13 -21.09
CA GLN A 467 7.21 -14.54 -20.71
C GLN A 467 7.43 -14.70 -19.20
N LEU A 468 8.34 -13.90 -18.62
CA LEU A 468 8.61 -13.94 -17.18
C LEU A 468 7.37 -13.52 -16.35
N MET A 469 6.61 -12.54 -16.80
CA MET A 469 5.35 -12.13 -16.16
C MET A 469 4.33 -13.28 -16.14
N ILE A 470 4.22 -14.04 -17.24
CA ILE A 470 3.32 -15.22 -17.32
C ILE A 470 3.86 -16.37 -16.46
N GLU A 471 5.16 -16.67 -16.51
CA GLU A 471 5.79 -17.76 -15.75
C GLU A 471 5.62 -17.55 -14.23
N ARG A 472 5.72 -16.30 -13.76
CA ARG A 472 5.52 -15.92 -12.36
C ARG A 472 4.12 -16.29 -11.83
N GLN A 473 3.09 -16.27 -12.68
CA GLN A 473 1.70 -16.52 -12.28
C GLN A 473 1.37 -18.02 -12.10
N ARG A 474 2.25 -18.94 -12.49
CA ARG A 474 1.95 -20.39 -12.49
C ARG A 474 1.74 -21.03 -11.10
N LYS A 475 1.81 -20.27 -10.00
CA LYS A 475 1.64 -20.76 -8.61
C LYS A 475 0.27 -20.46 -7.98
N GLY A 476 -0.66 -19.83 -8.70
CA GLY A 476 -2.00 -19.48 -8.18
C GLY A 476 -3.08 -20.57 -8.31
N LYS A 477 -4.18 -20.45 -7.55
CA LYS A 477 -5.41 -21.25 -7.72
C LYS A 477 -6.19 -20.72 -8.94
N GLY A 478 -5.81 -21.13 -10.14
CA GLY A 478 -6.49 -20.74 -11.37
C GLY A 478 -5.88 -21.41 -12.59
N LEU A 479 -6.59 -21.35 -13.72
CA LEU A 479 -6.01 -21.75 -15.00
C LEU A 479 -4.77 -20.87 -15.25
N PRO A 480 -3.59 -21.41 -15.61
CA PRO A 480 -2.42 -20.59 -15.88
C PRO A 480 -2.62 -19.81 -17.19
N LEU A 481 -2.22 -18.55 -17.21
CA LEU A 481 -2.10 -17.79 -18.47
C LEU A 481 -0.99 -18.42 -19.32
N ILE A 482 -1.18 -18.42 -20.64
CA ILE A 482 -0.17 -18.89 -21.59
C ILE A 482 0.07 -17.83 -22.67
N ILE A 483 1.28 -17.81 -23.22
CA ILE A 483 1.69 -16.79 -24.18
C ILE A 483 0.83 -16.79 -25.45
N ASN A 484 0.44 -17.98 -25.94
CA ASN A 484 -0.39 -18.15 -27.12
C ASN A 484 -1.86 -17.74 -26.90
N GLU A 485 -2.27 -17.58 -25.65
CA GLU A 485 -3.60 -17.03 -25.32
C GLU A 485 -3.53 -15.51 -25.14
N VAL A 486 -2.48 -15.02 -24.48
CA VAL A 486 -2.38 -13.60 -24.09
C VAL A 486 -1.92 -12.72 -25.25
N CYS A 487 -0.84 -13.08 -25.93
CA CYS A 487 -0.23 -12.21 -26.93
C CYS A 487 -1.15 -11.90 -28.12
N PRO A 488 -1.89 -12.85 -28.72
CA PRO A 488 -2.72 -12.54 -29.90
C PRO A 488 -3.77 -11.45 -29.63
N HIS A 489 -4.44 -11.53 -28.49
CA HIS A 489 -5.42 -10.52 -28.07
C HIS A 489 -4.76 -9.16 -27.79
N LEU A 490 -3.65 -9.13 -27.04
CA LEU A 490 -2.93 -7.89 -26.74
C LEU A 490 -2.37 -7.21 -27.99
N GLU A 491 -1.86 -7.99 -28.94
CA GLU A 491 -1.37 -7.51 -30.23
C GLU A 491 -2.49 -6.81 -31.00
N HIS A 492 -3.63 -7.49 -31.20
CA HIS A 492 -4.74 -6.92 -31.94
C HIS A 492 -5.32 -5.67 -31.25
N LEU A 493 -5.49 -5.72 -29.93
CA LEU A 493 -5.95 -4.60 -29.12
C LEU A 493 -5.02 -3.40 -29.26
N ALA A 494 -3.71 -3.60 -29.08
CA ALA A 494 -2.72 -2.53 -29.20
C ALA A 494 -2.73 -1.89 -30.59
N TYR A 495 -2.82 -2.69 -31.65
CA TYR A 495 -2.92 -2.20 -33.02
C TYR A 495 -4.16 -1.32 -33.21
N ARG A 496 -5.33 -1.78 -32.77
CA ARG A 496 -6.58 -1.04 -32.94
C ARG A 496 -6.63 0.24 -32.12
N MET A 497 -6.20 0.20 -30.85
CA MET A 497 -6.06 1.41 -30.03
C MET A 497 -5.12 2.43 -30.68
N ARG A 498 -4.02 1.96 -31.28
CA ARG A 498 -3.05 2.85 -31.94
C ARG A 498 -3.58 3.43 -33.25
N LEU A 499 -4.35 2.65 -34.02
CA LEU A 499 -5.00 3.12 -35.24
C LEU A 499 -5.97 4.28 -34.94
N ASP A 500 -6.66 4.19 -33.81
CA ASP A 500 -7.59 5.21 -33.32
C ASP A 500 -6.89 6.41 -32.63
N GLY A 501 -5.57 6.36 -32.44
CA GLY A 501 -4.85 7.33 -31.61
C GLY A 501 -5.24 7.28 -30.12
N ALA A 502 -5.92 6.23 -29.68
CA ALA A 502 -6.46 6.10 -28.34
C ALA A 502 -5.42 5.58 -27.34
N GLN A 503 -5.36 6.25 -26.18
CA GLN A 503 -4.56 5.79 -25.04
C GLN A 503 -5.33 4.79 -24.17
N HIS A 504 -6.65 4.95 -24.07
CA HIS A 504 -7.58 4.09 -23.33
C HIS A 504 -8.84 3.82 -24.16
N TRP A 505 -9.54 2.74 -23.85
CA TRP A 505 -10.84 2.38 -24.44
C TRP A 505 -11.78 1.81 -23.39
N ILE A 506 -13.08 2.03 -23.54
CA ILE A 506 -14.08 1.37 -22.70
C ILE A 506 -13.99 -0.16 -22.77
N GLU A 507 -14.23 -0.79 -21.64
CA GLU A 507 -14.20 -2.24 -21.46
C GLU A 507 -15.01 -2.98 -22.52
N THR A 508 -16.20 -2.49 -22.87
CA THR A 508 -17.07 -3.12 -23.87
C THR A 508 -16.38 -3.22 -25.23
N ARG A 509 -15.68 -2.17 -25.63
CA ARG A 509 -14.92 -2.12 -26.88
C ARG A 509 -13.70 -3.06 -26.84
N VAL A 510 -13.02 -3.13 -25.70
CA VAL A 510 -11.93 -4.10 -25.49
C VAL A 510 -12.44 -5.53 -25.64
N ILE A 511 -13.58 -5.85 -25.02
CA ILE A 511 -14.22 -7.17 -25.09
C ILE A 511 -14.65 -7.51 -26.52
N GLU A 512 -15.16 -6.55 -27.29
CA GLU A 512 -15.47 -6.73 -28.72
C GLU A 512 -14.23 -7.10 -29.53
N VAL A 513 -13.13 -6.38 -29.35
CA VAL A 513 -11.87 -6.68 -30.03
C VAL A 513 -11.34 -8.07 -29.68
N ILE A 514 -11.48 -8.49 -28.42
CA ILE A 514 -11.14 -9.85 -27.99
C ILE A 514 -12.01 -10.89 -28.71
N LYS A 515 -13.32 -10.65 -28.79
CA LYS A 515 -14.27 -11.51 -29.52
C LYS A 515 -13.94 -11.60 -31.00
N ASP A 516 -13.50 -10.50 -31.61
CA ASP A 516 -13.11 -10.45 -33.02
C ASP A 516 -11.89 -11.33 -33.30
N VAL A 517 -10.82 -11.25 -32.49
CA VAL A 517 -9.66 -12.16 -32.64
C VAL A 517 -10.10 -13.61 -32.58
N ARG A 518 -10.92 -13.96 -31.58
CA ARG A 518 -11.42 -15.33 -31.39
C ARG A 518 -12.31 -15.82 -32.52
N LYS A 519 -13.04 -14.91 -33.19
CA LYS A 519 -13.88 -15.22 -34.34
C LYS A 519 -13.05 -15.46 -35.61
N HIS A 520 -11.94 -14.74 -35.77
CA HIS A 520 -11.04 -14.91 -36.92
C HIS A 520 -10.09 -16.11 -36.72
N GLU A 521 -9.63 -16.34 -35.50
CA GLU A 521 -8.73 -17.44 -35.13
C GLU A 521 -9.47 -18.58 -34.40
N LYS A 522 -10.66 -18.97 -34.87
CA LYS A 522 -11.52 -19.99 -34.24
C LYS A 522 -10.86 -21.35 -34.04
N GLU A 523 -9.89 -21.69 -34.89
CA GLU A 523 -9.18 -22.96 -34.86
C GLU A 523 -8.11 -23.01 -33.74
N VAL A 524 -7.74 -21.86 -33.16
CA VAL A 524 -6.75 -21.79 -32.07
C VAL A 524 -7.44 -22.03 -30.73
N ILE A 525 -7.36 -23.28 -30.26
CA ILE A 525 -8.03 -23.75 -29.04
C ILE A 525 -7.60 -22.93 -27.80
N GLU A 526 -6.34 -22.50 -27.77
CA GLU A 526 -5.76 -21.71 -26.67
C GLU A 526 -6.50 -20.39 -26.43
N LEU A 527 -7.04 -19.76 -27.47
CA LEU A 527 -7.78 -18.49 -27.36
C LEU A 527 -9.16 -18.66 -26.73
N GLN A 528 -9.67 -19.90 -26.67
CA GLN A 528 -11.01 -20.22 -26.18
C GLN A 528 -11.01 -20.74 -24.73
N ARG A 529 -9.84 -20.77 -24.07
CA ARG A 529 -9.66 -21.33 -22.72
C ARG A 529 -10.41 -20.60 -21.60
N ARG A 530 -10.73 -19.33 -21.81
CA ARG A 530 -11.47 -18.44 -20.91
C ARG A 530 -12.52 -17.68 -21.70
N THR A 531 -13.58 -17.20 -21.08
CA THR A 531 -14.45 -16.18 -21.70
C THR A 531 -13.68 -14.87 -21.94
N PRO A 532 -14.15 -13.96 -22.80
CA PRO A 532 -13.49 -12.65 -23.00
C PRO A 532 -13.35 -11.86 -21.70
N ASP A 533 -14.37 -11.88 -20.86
CA ASP A 533 -14.42 -11.19 -19.56
C ASP A 533 -13.42 -11.79 -18.57
N GLU A 534 -13.40 -13.12 -18.42
CA GLU A 534 -12.40 -13.82 -17.59
C GLU A 534 -10.97 -13.61 -18.09
N TRP A 535 -10.77 -13.47 -19.40
CA TRP A 535 -9.46 -13.17 -19.97
C TRP A 535 -9.02 -11.76 -19.62
N LEU A 536 -9.91 -10.77 -19.77
CA LEU A 536 -9.61 -9.38 -19.48
C LEU A 536 -9.29 -9.20 -17.99
N ASP A 537 -10.10 -9.80 -17.12
CA ASP A 537 -9.88 -9.85 -15.68
C ASP A 537 -8.51 -10.47 -15.36
N ALA A 538 -8.18 -11.62 -15.96
CA ALA A 538 -6.88 -12.26 -15.77
C ALA A 538 -5.71 -11.38 -16.24
N VAL A 539 -5.83 -10.67 -17.36
CA VAL A 539 -4.76 -9.80 -17.86
C VAL A 539 -4.58 -8.53 -17.03
N ILE A 540 -5.66 -7.96 -16.49
CA ILE A 540 -5.61 -6.77 -15.63
C ILE A 540 -5.11 -7.15 -14.23
N ASN A 541 -5.67 -8.20 -13.63
CA ASN A 541 -5.49 -8.52 -12.22
C ASN A 541 -4.36 -9.52 -11.96
N GLN A 542 -4.11 -10.46 -12.89
CA GLN A 542 -3.03 -11.45 -12.74
C GLN A 542 -1.76 -11.01 -13.48
N LEU A 543 -1.88 -10.59 -14.75
CA LEU A 543 -0.70 -10.23 -15.54
C LEU A 543 -0.22 -8.79 -15.32
N GLY A 544 -1.15 -7.82 -15.21
CA GLY A 544 -0.84 -6.41 -14.98
C GLY A 544 -0.26 -5.67 -16.20
N VAL A 545 -0.47 -6.19 -17.42
CA VAL A 545 -0.06 -5.52 -18.67
C VAL A 545 -1.10 -4.51 -19.13
N LEU A 546 -2.36 -4.71 -18.74
CA LEU A 546 -3.45 -3.76 -18.88
C LEU A 546 -3.86 -3.25 -17.50
N ASN A 547 -4.41 -2.05 -17.44
CA ASN A 547 -5.03 -1.49 -16.25
C ASN A 547 -6.28 -0.67 -16.63
N ILE A 548 -7.13 -0.43 -15.63
CA ILE A 548 -8.23 0.51 -15.75
C ILE A 548 -7.61 1.92 -15.73
N ALA A 549 -7.93 2.75 -16.72
CA ALA A 549 -7.63 4.16 -16.85
C ALA A 549 -8.62 4.96 -15.98
N GLY A 550 -8.18 6.10 -15.43
CA GLY A 550 -8.81 6.87 -14.33
C GLY A 550 -10.28 7.25 -14.43
N SER A 551 -10.92 6.95 -15.54
CA SER A 551 -12.22 7.41 -15.98
C SER A 551 -13.15 6.22 -16.23
N SER A 552 -14.38 6.35 -15.76
CA SER A 552 -15.49 5.61 -16.36
C SER A 552 -16.00 6.45 -17.53
N GLU A 553 -16.18 5.82 -18.68
CA GLU A 553 -16.78 6.45 -19.86
C GLU A 553 -18.14 5.78 -20.11
N GLU A 554 -19.11 6.57 -20.56
CA GLU A 554 -20.42 6.05 -20.91
C GLU A 554 -20.32 5.20 -22.19
N ASP A 555 -20.86 3.97 -22.15
CA ASP A 555 -21.08 3.18 -23.35
C ASP A 555 -22.20 3.79 -24.22
N GLU A 556 -22.42 3.24 -25.42
CA GLU A 556 -23.45 3.72 -26.36
C GLU A 556 -24.88 3.68 -25.78
N ARG A 557 -25.09 3.02 -24.63
CA ARG A 557 -26.36 2.93 -23.91
C ARG A 557 -26.41 3.84 -22.68
N GLY A 558 -25.41 4.70 -22.49
CA GLY A 558 -25.29 5.61 -21.35
C GLY A 558 -24.91 4.91 -20.04
N LEU A 559 -24.39 3.68 -20.08
CA LEU A 559 -23.92 2.98 -18.89
C LEU A 559 -22.44 3.28 -18.68
N GLU A 560 -22.06 3.74 -17.49
CA GLU A 560 -20.66 3.90 -17.12
C GLU A 560 -19.90 2.57 -17.20
N ARG A 561 -18.80 2.58 -17.95
CA ARG A 561 -17.88 1.44 -18.12
C ARG A 561 -16.47 1.87 -17.82
N HIS A 562 -15.67 0.94 -17.32
CA HIS A 562 -14.26 1.17 -17.06
C HIS A 562 -13.50 1.44 -18.37
N ALA A 563 -12.73 2.53 -18.42
CA ALA A 563 -11.74 2.71 -19.48
C ALA A 563 -10.52 1.82 -19.18
N ILE A 564 -9.97 1.16 -20.20
CA ILE A 564 -8.86 0.21 -20.12
C ILE A 564 -7.70 0.72 -20.96
N GLN A 565 -6.49 0.66 -20.44
CA GLN A 565 -5.27 1.07 -21.12
C GLN A 565 -4.12 0.08 -20.91
N PHE A 566 -3.05 0.23 -21.70
CA PHE A 566 -1.79 -0.47 -21.43
C PHE A 566 -1.09 0.15 -20.25
N PHE A 567 -0.51 -0.71 -19.40
CA PHE A 567 0.27 -0.29 -18.24
C PHE A 567 1.39 0.72 -18.60
N HIS A 568 2.04 0.51 -19.73
CA HIS A 568 3.03 1.45 -20.25
C HIS A 568 2.92 1.52 -21.78
N GLN A 569 2.95 2.74 -22.33
CA GLN A 569 2.76 3.01 -23.76
C GLN A 569 3.72 2.20 -24.65
N SER A 570 4.96 1.95 -24.18
CA SER A 570 5.90 1.14 -24.96
C SER A 570 5.45 -0.32 -25.15
N PHE A 571 4.64 -0.88 -24.24
CA PHE A 571 4.06 -2.21 -24.45
C PHE A 571 2.96 -2.15 -25.52
N GLN A 572 2.12 -1.11 -25.51
CA GLN A 572 1.15 -0.87 -26.58
C GLN A 572 1.89 -0.77 -27.94
N GLU A 573 2.96 0.01 -28.01
CA GLU A 573 3.76 0.12 -29.23
C GLU A 573 4.34 -1.24 -29.66
N TYR A 574 4.91 -1.99 -28.72
CA TYR A 574 5.48 -3.31 -28.99
C TYR A 574 4.42 -4.29 -29.53
N PHE A 575 3.27 -4.37 -28.88
CA PHE A 575 2.19 -5.26 -29.28
C PHE A 575 1.56 -4.84 -30.62
N ALA A 576 1.42 -3.54 -30.88
CA ALA A 576 0.96 -3.04 -32.18
C ALA A 576 1.93 -3.42 -33.31
N ALA A 577 3.25 -3.32 -33.08
CA ALA A 577 4.26 -3.75 -34.05
C ALA A 577 4.21 -5.26 -34.31
N GLN A 578 3.96 -6.05 -33.26
CA GLN A 578 3.83 -7.50 -33.36
C GLN A 578 2.55 -7.91 -34.10
N ALA A 579 1.42 -7.21 -33.89
CA ALA A 579 0.20 -7.41 -34.66
C ALA A 579 0.42 -7.25 -36.17
N LEU A 580 1.12 -6.19 -36.57
CA LEU A 580 1.47 -5.96 -37.97
C LEU A 580 2.33 -7.10 -38.54
N ARG A 581 3.33 -7.55 -37.77
CA ARG A 581 4.20 -8.67 -38.18
C ARG A 581 3.43 -9.99 -38.32
N HIS A 582 2.46 -10.22 -37.44
CA HIS A 582 1.68 -11.46 -37.42
C HIS A 582 0.36 -11.36 -38.22
N ASN A 583 0.13 -10.25 -38.94
CA ASN A 583 -1.10 -9.96 -39.68
C ASN A 583 -2.38 -10.05 -38.83
N ARG A 584 -2.29 -9.70 -37.54
CA ARG A 584 -3.43 -9.74 -36.61
C ARG A 584 -4.23 -8.45 -36.69
N GLY A 585 -5.48 -8.53 -37.16
CA GLY A 585 -6.37 -7.37 -37.20
C GLY A 585 -6.42 -6.55 -38.47
N VAL A 586 -5.76 -7.03 -39.51
CA VAL A 586 -5.64 -6.30 -40.78
C VAL A 586 -6.30 -7.15 -41.88
N TYR A 587 -7.53 -7.57 -41.62
CA TYR A 587 -8.23 -8.56 -42.45
C TYR A 587 -8.73 -7.99 -43.80
N ASP A 588 -8.82 -6.65 -43.93
CA ASP A 588 -9.38 -5.99 -45.12
C ASP A 588 -8.41 -5.08 -45.92
N ASN A 589 -7.21 -4.77 -45.40
CA ASN A 589 -6.27 -3.81 -46.02
C ASN A 589 -4.97 -4.47 -46.52
N THR A 590 -5.11 -5.45 -47.41
CA THR A 590 -4.01 -6.22 -48.02
C THR A 590 -2.95 -5.35 -48.71
N GLY A 591 -3.33 -4.24 -49.36
CA GLY A 591 -2.39 -3.36 -50.07
C GLY A 591 -1.43 -2.58 -49.17
N ILE A 592 -1.87 -2.18 -47.97
CA ILE A 592 -1.04 -1.49 -46.97
C ILE A 592 -0.12 -2.52 -46.29
N LEU A 593 -0.62 -3.72 -46.00
CA LEU A 593 0.18 -4.83 -45.49
C LEU A 593 1.30 -5.23 -46.44
N SER A 594 1.06 -5.34 -47.74
CA SER A 594 2.11 -5.67 -48.70
C SER A 594 3.23 -4.62 -48.73
N ARG A 595 2.89 -3.33 -48.61
CA ARG A 595 3.85 -2.22 -48.54
C ARG A 595 4.58 -2.14 -47.20
N LEU A 596 3.87 -2.38 -46.10
CA LEU A 596 4.44 -2.48 -44.75
C LEU A 596 5.40 -3.66 -44.68
N HIS A 597 4.99 -4.82 -45.18
CA HIS A 597 5.79 -6.02 -45.25
C HIS A 597 7.03 -5.77 -46.12
N GLN A 598 6.91 -5.13 -47.30
CA GLN A 598 8.05 -4.70 -48.11
C GLN A 598 9.02 -3.78 -47.35
N LYS A 599 8.54 -2.73 -46.67
CA LYS A 599 9.38 -1.81 -45.90
C LYS A 599 9.97 -2.42 -44.63
N VAL A 600 9.28 -3.38 -44.02
CA VAL A 600 9.79 -4.16 -42.88
C VAL A 600 10.81 -5.21 -43.33
N HIS A 601 10.74 -5.70 -44.58
CA HIS A 601 11.77 -6.53 -45.21
C HIS A 601 13.02 -5.76 -45.64
N GLU A 602 12.94 -4.44 -45.84
CA GLU A 602 14.11 -3.56 -46.05
C GLU A 602 14.90 -3.28 -44.75
N LEU A 603 14.42 -3.76 -43.59
CA LEU A 603 15.19 -3.77 -42.35
C LEU A 603 16.15 -4.97 -42.38
N ASP A 604 17.44 -4.75 -42.14
CA ASP A 604 18.46 -5.80 -42.16
C ASP A 604 18.01 -7.05 -41.37
N ILE A 605 17.74 -8.13 -42.12
CA ILE A 605 17.34 -9.44 -41.58
C ILE A 605 18.60 -10.27 -41.45
N VAL A 606 19.01 -10.55 -40.21
CA VAL A 606 20.09 -11.53 -39.98
C VAL A 606 19.44 -12.88 -39.73
N GLU A 607 19.77 -13.87 -40.57
CA GLU A 607 19.38 -15.26 -40.34
C GLU A 607 20.17 -15.82 -39.15
N ARG A 608 19.48 -16.30 -38.12
CA ARG A 608 20.14 -16.92 -36.97
C ARG A 608 19.55 -18.30 -36.69
N GLN A 609 20.43 -19.28 -36.51
CA GLN A 609 20.05 -20.59 -36.02
C GLN A 609 19.67 -20.49 -34.55
N ILE A 610 18.47 -20.97 -34.23
CA ILE A 610 17.96 -21.08 -32.86
C ILE A 610 17.70 -22.57 -32.58
N GLU A 611 18.23 -23.06 -31.46
CA GLU A 611 17.87 -24.38 -30.94
C GLU A 611 16.46 -24.32 -30.33
N SER A 612 15.51 -24.99 -30.99
CA SER A 612 14.18 -25.25 -30.42
C SER A 612 14.28 -26.45 -29.48
N LEU A 613 13.95 -26.27 -28.20
CA LEU A 613 13.81 -27.37 -27.24
C LEU A 613 12.65 -28.28 -27.68
N GLY A 614 12.98 -29.36 -28.39
CA GLY A 614 12.09 -30.50 -28.64
C GLY A 614 11.88 -30.91 -30.10
N THR A 615 12.23 -30.09 -31.10
CA THR A 615 11.92 -30.40 -32.52
C THR A 615 13.03 -30.09 -33.53
N GLY A 616 14.29 -29.92 -33.10
CA GLY A 616 15.43 -29.67 -34.00
C GLY A 616 15.66 -28.21 -34.35
N GLN A 617 16.84 -27.92 -34.92
CA GLN A 617 17.33 -26.58 -35.25
C GLN A 617 16.38 -25.86 -36.21
N LYS A 618 16.02 -24.61 -35.89
CA LYS A 618 15.20 -23.76 -36.76
C LYS A 618 15.93 -22.45 -37.04
N ILE A 619 15.97 -22.06 -38.30
CA ILE A 619 16.49 -20.76 -38.74
C ILE A 619 15.33 -19.77 -38.65
N GLU A 620 15.46 -18.73 -37.83
CA GLU A 620 14.45 -17.67 -37.74
C GLU A 620 15.03 -16.29 -38.10
N PRO A 621 14.31 -15.49 -38.91
CA PRO A 621 14.74 -14.14 -39.27
C PRO A 621 14.54 -13.14 -38.11
N VAL A 622 15.60 -12.39 -37.81
CA VAL A 622 15.71 -11.43 -36.69
C VAL A 622 15.96 -10.03 -37.26
N VAL A 623 15.00 -9.11 -37.10
CA VAL A 623 15.01 -7.71 -37.60
C VAL A 623 15.98 -6.80 -36.81
N ALA A 624 17.03 -6.25 -37.41
CA ALA A 624 17.91 -5.25 -36.77
C ALA A 624 17.08 -4.01 -36.30
N GLY A 625 17.44 -3.41 -35.15
CA GLY A 625 16.56 -2.48 -34.42
C GLY A 625 16.08 -1.22 -35.18
N HIS A 626 15.13 -0.49 -34.57
CA HIS A 626 14.47 0.78 -35.00
C HIS A 626 12.98 0.66 -35.46
N TRP A 627 12.20 -0.23 -34.86
CA TRP A 627 10.77 -0.41 -35.19
C TRP A 627 9.86 0.76 -34.76
N GLN A 628 10.28 1.63 -33.84
CA GLN A 628 9.45 2.75 -33.37
C GLN A 628 9.28 3.86 -34.41
N GLU A 629 10.31 4.12 -35.24
CA GLU A 629 10.26 5.08 -36.34
C GLU A 629 9.42 4.56 -37.51
N VAL A 630 9.54 3.26 -37.85
CA VAL A 630 8.78 2.63 -38.92
C VAL A 630 7.28 2.63 -38.60
N VAL A 631 6.89 2.27 -37.38
CA VAL A 631 5.48 2.30 -36.94
C VAL A 631 4.94 3.73 -36.84
N ARG A 632 5.76 4.73 -36.46
CA ARG A 632 5.35 6.15 -36.48
C ARG A 632 5.16 6.71 -37.87
N PHE A 633 6.14 6.53 -38.75
CA PHE A 633 6.07 7.05 -40.12
C PHE A 633 4.84 6.50 -40.83
N LEU A 634 4.55 5.21 -40.66
CA LEU A 634 3.48 4.53 -41.38
C LEU A 634 2.08 4.85 -40.86
N ILE A 635 1.93 5.19 -39.57
CA ILE A 635 0.65 5.63 -38.99
C ILE A 635 0.41 7.12 -39.29
N SER A 636 1.43 7.97 -39.24
CA SER A 636 1.31 9.40 -39.59
C SER A 636 0.93 9.66 -41.05
N THR A 637 1.26 8.76 -41.97
CA THR A 637 0.85 8.84 -43.38
C THR A 637 -0.58 8.38 -43.66
N LEU A 638 -1.25 7.69 -42.72
CA LEU A 638 -2.64 7.25 -42.91
C LEU A 638 -3.65 8.40 -42.70
N ASP A 639 -3.31 9.40 -41.89
CA ASP A 639 -4.18 10.54 -41.57
C ASP A 639 -4.19 11.63 -42.66
N GLN A 640 -3.25 11.58 -43.61
CA GLN A 640 -3.16 12.54 -44.71
C GLN A 640 -3.89 12.12 -46.00
N GLN A 641 -4.48 10.92 -46.06
CA GLN A 641 -5.20 10.44 -47.26
C GLN A 641 -6.72 10.30 -47.09
N GLY A 642 -7.26 10.81 -45.98
CA GLY A 642 -8.71 10.94 -45.74
C GLY A 642 -9.32 12.29 -46.17
N LYS A 643 -8.61 13.11 -46.95
CA LYS A 643 -9.14 14.33 -47.59
C LYS A 643 -8.96 14.31 -49.09
#